data_AF-A0A5M6A102-F1
#
_entry.id   AF-A0A5M6A102-F1
#
_cell.length_a   1.000
_cell.length_b   1.000
_cell.length_c   1.000
_cell.angle_alpha   90.00
_cell.angle_beta   90.00
_cell.angle_gamma   90.00
#
_symmetry.space_group_name_H-M   'P 1'
#
loop_
_entity.id
_entity.type
_entity.pdbx_description
1 polymer ?
#
loop_
_entity_poly.entity_id
_entity_poly.type
_entity_poly.pdbx_seq_one_letter_code
_entity_poly.pdbx_strand_id
1 'polypeptide(L)'
;MNKKIGIIYSMLLLVLCSCHNELAPLSGRDIREGVPVQFTVECPQYDMQTTRSITDKREFKTGDVIHVSAVFKLDKEGESEKQYATLTLTEEGWVNETDFPMNWPWNAVNATFTAYYLEKWNGPITDNTPLKPVVLDRFVYQTTEENNPDPLKAEVADVKNGHAVHLKFRHLCTRLTIEDIGDEEEYWLKYKTFLGEENSQVLLNACQLTLQDNTLKFEFVHEESDKVSAQVFTNEENGKRTVTFHLAPDNYSTFMLRRRNDYPYITISQVDKLNKLEANKEYVISLENLTGNIHPDDSDDEWWNDRDPEIPDYKDFKIQDFLNALQQCEQDYICNTKKGDPITVLKKDEYRKEMHLMTDVDFEYGTFQSVELPNTVTFDGGGKSILGVAHPLFSTLYGTVKELDIENAKIDSKDSGIKTEWGILARECDGGIISNVNLINSELKVTIPQTTNDPAYNIGALIGWVKSGNISNIQLVDNISVTVDSQDENSYYILSVGGVIGQFNGTLMKMSNLTGGSVIHVTNSSQGHSTRYTGGVIGHLNGIIQDCEVNVMVDASKSIGTWNYVGGIAGVARTTLSEKNTTIDNTPSIMNISVVGSVIGGRIPQYEPNEEGKTITSHSSTGGIVGHVQAASVTGGVTFSKVSIATNYNVSDYTYYTIGGVIGSMKNAVHISNNEGWDKFNADFYKAYHYHAGTFCGGGGTTTDLKKENTAEGTGAFVGTENKN
;
A
#
# COMPACT_ATOMS: atom_id res chain seq x y z
N MET A 1 -7.91 70.55 20.13
CA MET A 1 -6.92 69.63 20.72
C MET A 1 -7.44 69.16 22.07
N ASN A 2 -7.68 67.85 22.17
CA ASN A 2 -7.71 66.95 23.35
C ASN A 2 -8.46 67.38 24.62
N LYS A 3 -9.63 66.79 24.92
CA LYS A 3 -9.86 65.47 25.56
C LYS A 3 -9.21 65.34 26.95
N LYS A 4 -10.05 65.32 28.00
CA LYS A 4 -10.16 64.26 29.03
C LYS A 4 -11.01 64.74 30.23
N ILE A 5 -11.64 63.77 30.89
CA ILE A 5 -12.34 63.81 32.20
C ILE A 5 -13.85 64.11 32.13
N GLY A 6 -14.59 63.06 31.75
CA GLY A 6 -15.97 62.81 32.12
C GLY A 6 -16.15 61.29 32.12
N ILE A 7 -16.91 60.73 33.07
CA ILE A 7 -17.12 59.28 33.36
C ILE A 7 -16.24 58.73 34.50
N ILE A 8 -16.47 59.23 35.72
CA ILE A 8 -16.27 58.46 36.98
C ILE A 8 -17.56 58.48 37.85
N TYR A 9 -18.68 59.02 37.35
CA TYR A 9 -19.93 59.16 38.11
C TYR A 9 -21.10 58.26 37.64
N SER A 10 -20.87 57.24 36.80
CA SER A 10 -21.94 56.36 36.27
C SER A 10 -21.80 54.86 36.56
N MET A 11 -20.88 54.42 37.42
CA MET A 11 -20.71 52.98 37.72
C MET A 11 -20.87 52.60 39.20
N LEU A 12 -21.38 53.49 40.04
CA LEU A 12 -21.57 53.21 41.48
C LEU A 12 -23.01 53.43 41.99
N LEU A 13 -24.02 53.34 41.11
CA LEU A 13 -25.42 53.63 41.47
C LEU A 13 -26.44 52.60 40.95
N LEU A 14 -26.02 51.34 40.72
CA LEU A 14 -26.93 50.22 40.41
C LEU A 14 -26.66 48.95 41.24
N VAL A 15 -25.93 49.09 42.36
CA VAL A 15 -25.89 48.09 43.42
C VAL A 15 -26.59 48.72 44.62
N LEU A 16 -27.88 48.37 44.81
CA LEU A 16 -28.73 48.50 46.02
C LEU A 16 -30.18 48.87 45.63
N CYS A 17 -30.98 47.85 45.30
CA CYS A 17 -32.46 47.76 45.43
C CYS A 17 -32.85 46.46 44.68
N SER A 18 -33.52 45.44 45.18
CA SER A 18 -34.12 45.11 46.47
C SER A 18 -34.44 43.60 46.41
N CYS A 19 -34.25 42.87 47.51
CA CYS A 19 -35.04 41.65 47.72
C CYS A 19 -36.49 42.10 47.94
N HIS A 20 -37.43 41.61 47.13
CA HIS A 20 -38.82 41.46 47.56
C HIS A 20 -39.44 40.24 46.88
N ASN A 21 -39.95 39.34 47.71
CA ASN A 21 -40.92 38.32 47.34
C ASN A 21 -42.19 39.02 46.83
N GLU A 22 -42.65 38.68 45.63
CA GLU A 22 -44.06 38.81 45.26
C GLU A 22 -44.63 37.42 44.99
N LEU A 23 -45.19 36.84 46.06
CA LEU A 23 -46.29 35.89 45.97
C LEU A 23 -47.57 36.70 45.72
N ALA A 24 -48.09 36.65 44.49
CA ALA A 24 -49.48 37.01 44.20
C ALA A 24 -50.13 35.85 43.42
N PRO A 25 -51.22 35.24 43.95
CA PRO A 25 -51.89 34.12 43.30
C PRO A 25 -52.85 34.67 42.26
N LEU A 26 -52.56 34.47 40.97
CA LEU A 26 -53.50 34.74 39.90
C LEU A 26 -54.04 33.43 39.33
N SER A 27 -55.22 33.08 39.84
CA SER A 27 -56.17 32.13 39.30
C SER A 27 -56.55 32.49 37.87
N GLY A 28 -56.32 31.57 36.93
CA GLY A 28 -56.75 31.64 35.55
C GLY A 28 -56.18 30.46 34.76
N ARG A 29 -56.93 29.36 34.72
CA ARG A 29 -56.68 28.26 33.78
C ARG A 29 -57.11 28.74 32.40
N ASP A 30 -56.13 29.03 31.55
CA ASP A 30 -56.08 28.64 30.14
C ASP A 30 -54.68 29.00 29.59
N ILE A 31 -53.93 27.94 29.24
CA ILE A 31 -52.72 27.89 28.39
C ILE A 31 -51.65 28.96 28.69
N ARG A 32 -50.84 28.76 29.74
CA ARG A 32 -49.57 29.48 29.90
C ARG A 32 -48.50 28.75 29.10
N GLU A 33 -48.07 29.34 27.98
CA GLU A 33 -46.86 28.95 27.25
C GLU A 33 -45.66 29.01 28.22
N GLY A 34 -44.85 27.94 28.26
CA GLY A 34 -43.68 27.86 29.14
C GLY A 34 -42.63 28.94 28.84
N VAL A 35 -41.71 29.18 29.78
CA VAL A 35 -40.63 30.16 29.60
C VAL A 35 -39.48 29.53 28.80
N PRO A 36 -38.96 30.15 27.73
CA PRO A 36 -37.83 29.62 26.96
C PRO A 36 -36.61 29.34 27.83
N VAL A 37 -35.99 28.17 27.63
CA VAL A 37 -34.73 27.82 28.29
C VAL A 37 -33.58 28.61 27.67
N GLN A 38 -32.81 29.30 28.49
CA GLN A 38 -31.60 30.02 28.05
C GLN A 38 -30.37 29.12 28.19
N PHE A 39 -29.58 29.02 27.12
CA PHE A 39 -28.35 28.22 27.09
C PHE A 39 -27.11 29.10 27.00
N THR A 40 -26.08 28.68 27.71
CA THR A 40 -24.70 29.13 27.52
C THR A 40 -23.83 27.90 27.29
N VAL A 41 -22.84 28.01 26.41
CA VAL A 41 -22.04 26.87 25.96
C VAL A 41 -20.56 27.17 26.18
N GLU A 42 -19.84 26.21 26.76
CA GLU A 42 -18.39 26.22 26.92
C GLU A 42 -17.82 25.06 26.09
N CYS A 43 -16.90 25.38 25.17
CA CYS A 43 -16.15 24.39 24.39
C CYS A 43 -15.15 23.66 25.32
N PRO A 44 -14.82 22.37 25.09
CA PRO A 44 -13.78 21.69 25.85
C PRO A 44 -12.46 22.47 25.81
N GLN A 45 -11.83 22.62 26.97
CA GLN A 45 -10.48 23.17 27.08
C GLN A 45 -9.47 22.03 27.25
N TYR A 46 -8.45 22.01 26.41
CA TYR A 46 -7.25 21.20 26.62
C TYR A 46 -6.18 22.02 27.34
N ASP A 47 -5.60 21.45 28.39
CA ASP A 47 -4.44 22.02 29.09
C ASP A 47 -3.09 21.71 28.37
N MET A 48 -3.09 21.13 27.17
CA MET A 48 -1.85 20.68 26.49
C MET A 48 -1.81 21.00 24.99
N GLN A 49 -0.60 21.33 24.52
CA GLN A 49 -0.26 21.61 23.12
C GLN A 49 -0.26 20.32 22.30
N THR A 50 -1.17 20.20 21.33
CA THR A 50 -1.19 19.08 20.37
C THR A 50 -0.59 19.52 19.03
N THR A 51 0.46 18.84 18.57
CA THR A 51 1.19 19.10 17.31
C THR A 51 0.77 18.15 16.16
N ARG A 52 -0.54 17.88 16.02
CA ARG A 52 -1.07 16.99 14.96
C ARG A 52 -1.53 17.75 13.71
N SER A 53 -1.61 17.06 12.57
CA SER A 53 -2.00 17.66 11.27
C SER A 53 -3.45 18.15 11.22
N ILE A 54 -4.41 17.41 11.80
CA ILE A 54 -5.84 17.78 11.78
C ILE A 54 -6.23 18.36 13.14
N THR A 55 -6.68 19.60 13.30
CA THR A 55 -6.87 20.19 14.66
C THR A 55 -8.15 19.70 15.36
N ASP A 56 -8.10 19.48 16.67
CA ASP A 56 -9.29 19.19 17.50
C ASP A 56 -10.30 20.34 17.49
N LYS A 57 -11.56 20.04 17.80
CA LYS A 57 -12.58 21.08 17.98
C LYS A 57 -12.30 21.87 19.26
N ARG A 58 -11.70 23.06 19.11
CA ARG A 58 -11.41 24.01 20.20
C ARG A 58 -12.37 25.20 20.23
N GLU A 59 -13.07 25.44 19.13
CA GLU A 59 -14.01 26.54 18.98
C GLU A 59 -15.20 26.11 18.12
N PHE A 60 -16.40 26.55 18.52
CA PHE A 60 -17.60 26.42 17.70
C PHE A 60 -17.60 27.49 16.59
N LYS A 61 -18.15 27.15 15.43
CA LYS A 61 -18.24 28.01 14.24
C LYS A 61 -19.71 28.30 13.94
N THR A 62 -20.00 29.46 13.35
CA THR A 62 -21.35 29.80 12.90
C THR A 62 -21.91 28.69 12.01
N GLY A 63 -23.12 28.23 12.32
CA GLY A 63 -23.78 27.09 11.67
C GLY A 63 -23.62 25.75 12.40
N ASP A 64 -22.78 25.66 13.43
CA ASP A 64 -22.72 24.48 14.31
C ASP A 64 -24.05 24.23 15.00
N VAL A 65 -24.49 22.96 15.06
CA VAL A 65 -25.74 22.53 15.69
C VAL A 65 -25.45 21.64 16.89
N ILE A 66 -26.04 21.96 18.04
CA ILE A 66 -26.02 21.14 19.26
C ILE A 66 -27.40 20.52 19.44
N HIS A 67 -27.44 19.22 19.70
CA HIS A 67 -28.67 18.51 20.08
C HIS A 67 -28.82 18.50 21.60
N VAL A 68 -29.97 18.93 22.11
CA VAL A 68 -30.25 18.98 23.56
C VAL A 68 -31.51 18.19 23.86
N SER A 69 -31.44 17.31 24.86
CA SER A 69 -32.60 16.68 25.49
C SER A 69 -32.69 17.10 26.94
N ALA A 70 -33.91 17.29 27.43
CA ALA A 70 -34.19 17.70 28.79
C ALA A 70 -35.24 16.79 29.42
N VAL A 71 -35.01 16.41 30.67
CA VAL A 71 -35.97 15.72 31.52
C VAL A 71 -36.35 16.66 32.66
N PHE A 72 -37.56 17.21 32.61
CA PHE A 72 -38.12 18.09 33.61
C PHE A 72 -38.85 17.26 34.67
N LYS A 73 -38.50 17.46 35.94
CA LYS A 73 -39.24 16.90 37.07
C LYS A 73 -40.37 17.84 37.45
N LEU A 74 -41.60 17.34 37.51
CA LEU A 74 -42.76 18.15 37.83
C LEU A 74 -43.06 18.16 39.34
N ASP A 75 -43.91 19.09 39.77
CA ASP A 75 -44.31 19.29 41.16
C ASP A 75 -45.03 18.08 41.79
N LYS A 76 -45.64 17.23 40.96
CA LYS A 76 -46.24 15.95 41.37
C LYS A 76 -45.22 14.83 41.39
N GLU A 77 -45.25 14.06 42.47
CA GLU A 77 -44.33 12.97 42.72
C GLU A 77 -44.45 11.88 41.63
N GLY A 78 -43.36 11.64 40.90
CA GLY A 78 -43.28 10.64 39.83
C GLY A 78 -43.62 11.12 38.41
N GLU A 79 -44.07 12.37 38.24
CA GLU A 79 -44.32 12.94 36.91
C GLU A 79 -43.07 13.61 36.33
N SER A 80 -42.78 13.37 35.06
CA SER A 80 -41.70 14.00 34.30
C SER A 80 -42.13 14.33 32.88
N GLU A 81 -41.63 15.45 32.35
CA GLU A 81 -41.82 15.85 30.96
C GLU A 81 -40.47 15.82 30.23
N LYS A 82 -40.45 15.29 29.00
CA LYS A 82 -39.24 15.18 28.19
C LYS A 82 -39.36 16.07 26.96
N GLN A 83 -38.37 16.91 26.73
CA GLN A 83 -38.31 17.78 25.55
C GLN A 83 -36.96 17.63 24.83
N TYR A 84 -36.98 17.91 23.53
CA TYR A 84 -35.83 17.89 22.65
C TYR A 84 -35.77 19.19 21.86
N ALA A 85 -34.56 19.70 21.62
CA ALA A 85 -34.30 20.90 20.82
C ALA A 85 -32.93 20.86 20.15
N THR A 86 -32.77 21.69 19.13
CA THR A 86 -31.50 22.00 18.46
C THR A 86 -31.09 23.44 18.75
N LEU A 87 -29.82 23.65 19.08
CA LEU A 87 -29.23 24.99 19.23
C LEU A 87 -28.27 25.22 18.07
N THR A 88 -28.50 26.26 17.29
CA THR A 88 -27.65 26.63 16.15
C THR A 88 -26.85 27.88 16.49
N LEU A 89 -25.53 27.85 16.29
CA LEU A 89 -24.68 29.02 16.54
C LEU A 89 -24.84 30.06 15.42
N THR A 90 -25.30 31.25 15.78
CA THR A 90 -25.42 32.42 14.90
C THR A 90 -24.43 33.50 15.29
N GLU A 91 -24.34 34.60 14.52
CA GLU A 91 -23.52 35.76 14.89
C GLU A 91 -23.96 36.42 16.22
N GLU A 92 -25.22 36.21 16.63
CA GLU A 92 -25.79 36.75 17.88
C GLU A 92 -25.67 35.78 19.06
N GLY A 93 -25.15 34.56 18.83
CA GLY A 93 -25.00 33.50 19.83
C GLY A 93 -25.81 32.25 19.53
N TRP A 94 -25.98 31.38 20.52
CA TRP A 94 -26.73 30.12 20.38
C TRP A 94 -28.24 30.38 20.37
N VAL A 95 -28.89 30.04 19.26
CA VAL A 95 -30.33 30.25 19.07
C VAL A 95 -31.03 28.90 18.97
N ASN A 96 -32.17 28.77 19.64
CA ASN A 96 -33.02 27.58 19.55
C ASN A 96 -33.83 27.61 18.25
N GLU A 97 -33.86 26.51 17.50
CA GLU A 97 -34.69 26.40 16.30
C GLU A 97 -36.19 26.41 16.66
N THR A 98 -36.98 27.16 15.89
CA THR A 98 -38.39 27.43 16.20
C THR A 98 -39.31 26.21 16.10
N ASP A 99 -38.88 25.17 15.37
CA ASP A 99 -39.70 23.98 15.12
C ASP A 99 -39.68 23.00 16.30
N PHE A 100 -38.69 23.09 17.20
CA PHE A 100 -38.54 22.26 18.40
C PHE A 100 -38.18 23.12 19.64
N PRO A 101 -39.05 24.06 20.07
CA PRO A 101 -38.72 24.96 21.15
C PRO A 101 -38.68 24.22 22.50
N MET A 102 -37.65 24.52 23.29
CA MET A 102 -37.50 23.98 24.65
C MET A 102 -37.86 25.05 25.68
N ASN A 103 -38.93 24.79 26.42
CA ASN A 103 -39.52 25.72 27.38
C ASN A 103 -39.68 25.05 28.74
N TRP A 104 -39.39 25.78 29.81
CA TRP A 104 -39.70 25.36 31.18
C TRP A 104 -41.20 25.11 31.34
N PRO A 105 -41.62 23.88 31.67
CA PRO A 105 -43.01 23.60 32.03
C PRO A 105 -43.41 24.42 33.25
N TRP A 106 -44.66 24.90 33.27
CA TRP A 106 -45.16 25.80 34.31
C TRP A 106 -45.12 25.20 35.72
N ASN A 107 -45.14 23.87 35.84
CA ASN A 107 -45.07 23.11 37.09
C ASN A 107 -43.75 22.35 37.27
N ALA A 108 -42.69 22.68 36.51
CA ALA A 108 -41.38 22.09 36.70
C ALA A 108 -40.71 22.55 38.01
N VAL A 109 -40.04 21.64 38.71
CA VAL A 109 -39.26 21.91 39.92
C VAL A 109 -37.78 22.09 39.56
N ASN A 110 -37.24 21.13 38.82
CA ASN A 110 -35.88 21.14 38.28
C ASN A 110 -35.82 20.31 36.99
N ALA A 111 -34.68 20.36 36.29
CA ALA A 111 -34.46 19.59 35.08
C ALA A 111 -33.02 19.11 34.94
N THR A 112 -32.86 18.03 34.19
CA THR A 112 -31.55 17.51 33.74
C THR A 112 -31.45 17.68 32.23
N PHE A 113 -30.36 18.26 31.77
CA PHE A 113 -30.07 18.52 30.36
C PHE A 113 -28.90 17.67 29.90
N THR A 114 -29.07 16.98 28.78
CA THR A 114 -28.00 16.24 28.10
C THR A 114 -27.86 16.78 26.68
N ALA A 115 -26.65 17.20 26.31
CA ALA A 115 -26.37 17.76 25.00
C ALA A 115 -25.23 17.02 24.30
N TYR A 116 -25.34 16.91 22.97
CA TYR A 116 -24.33 16.29 22.11
C TYR A 116 -24.02 17.18 20.91
N TYR A 117 -22.77 17.12 20.44
CA TYR A 117 -22.30 17.84 19.26
C TYR A 117 -21.41 16.93 18.42
N LEU A 118 -21.59 16.99 17.11
CA LEU A 118 -20.68 16.48 16.09
C LEU A 118 -20.91 17.29 14.81
N GLU A 119 -19.84 17.68 14.10
CA GLU A 119 -19.94 18.57 12.93
C GLU A 119 -20.86 18.03 11.82
N LYS A 120 -20.98 16.71 11.70
CA LYS A 120 -21.85 16.05 10.70
C LYS A 120 -23.32 15.93 11.11
N TRP A 121 -23.69 16.27 12.34
CA TRP A 121 -25.09 16.26 12.80
C TRP A 121 -25.70 17.66 12.62
N ASN A 122 -25.94 18.03 11.37
CA ASN A 122 -26.45 19.34 10.97
C ASN A 122 -27.98 19.33 10.81
N GLY A 123 -28.70 19.67 11.88
CA GLY A 123 -30.15 19.86 11.87
C GLY A 123 -30.92 18.90 12.79
N PRO A 124 -32.25 19.04 12.92
CA PRO A 124 -33.03 18.29 13.90
C PRO A 124 -33.24 16.82 13.53
N ILE A 125 -33.26 15.95 14.55
CA ILE A 125 -33.65 14.54 14.42
C ILE A 125 -35.18 14.46 14.44
N THR A 126 -35.79 14.18 13.29
CA THR A 126 -37.26 14.16 13.14
C THR A 126 -37.87 12.76 13.17
N ASP A 127 -37.05 11.73 12.96
CA ASP A 127 -37.48 10.33 12.92
C ASP A 127 -36.90 9.58 14.13
N ASN A 128 -37.65 8.62 14.70
CA ASN A 128 -37.17 7.75 15.79
C ASN A 128 -36.12 6.70 15.32
N THR A 129 -35.43 6.98 14.22
CA THR A 129 -34.38 6.15 13.64
C THR A 129 -33.01 6.73 14.00
N PRO A 130 -32.00 5.88 14.28
CA PRO A 130 -30.63 6.35 14.49
C PRO A 130 -30.14 7.16 13.29
N LEU A 131 -29.39 8.24 13.55
CA LEU A 131 -28.63 8.92 12.50
C LEU A 131 -27.61 7.95 11.89
N LYS A 132 -27.26 8.18 10.62
CA LYS A 132 -26.23 7.39 9.94
C LYS A 132 -24.93 7.40 10.77
N PRO A 133 -24.32 6.23 11.03
CA PRO A 133 -23.06 6.16 11.76
C PRO A 133 -21.97 7.04 11.14
N VAL A 134 -21.19 7.69 12.00
CA VAL A 134 -20.05 8.52 11.62
C VAL A 134 -18.77 7.87 12.13
N VAL A 135 -17.91 7.43 11.21
CA VAL A 135 -16.63 6.73 11.48
C VAL A 135 -15.64 7.68 12.18
N LEU A 136 -15.03 7.26 13.29
CA LEU A 136 -14.26 8.09 14.23
C LEU A 136 -12.98 8.73 13.66
N ASP A 137 -12.32 8.12 12.68
CA ASP A 137 -11.33 8.79 11.83
C ASP A 137 -11.34 8.18 10.43
N ARG A 138 -11.37 9.04 9.40
CA ARG A 138 -11.23 8.64 8.01
C ARG A 138 -10.31 9.62 7.28
N PHE A 139 -9.03 9.30 7.22
CA PHE A 139 -8.14 9.99 6.30
C PHE A 139 -8.41 9.49 4.87
N VAL A 140 -8.78 10.38 3.97
CA VAL A 140 -8.97 10.06 2.54
C VAL A 140 -7.86 10.78 1.76
N TYR A 141 -6.85 10.01 1.35
CA TYR A 141 -5.80 10.52 0.48
C TYR A 141 -6.43 10.95 -0.85
N GLN A 142 -6.36 12.26 -1.15
CA GLN A 142 -6.80 12.98 -2.37
C GLN A 142 -7.99 13.95 -2.22
N THR A 143 -8.69 14.00 -1.08
CA THR A 143 -9.66 15.08 -0.83
C THR A 143 -9.11 16.05 0.20
N THR A 144 -9.36 17.35 0.03
CA THR A 144 -9.14 18.36 1.09
C THR A 144 -10.18 18.26 2.21
N GLU A 145 -10.98 17.19 2.24
CA GLU A 145 -12.00 16.94 3.26
C GLU A 145 -11.35 16.22 4.45
N GLU A 146 -10.85 17.01 5.38
CA GLU A 146 -10.48 16.54 6.71
C GLU A 146 -11.75 16.15 7.48
N ASN A 147 -12.06 14.86 7.55
CA ASN A 147 -13.14 14.37 8.40
C ASN A 147 -12.57 13.96 9.76
N ASN A 148 -12.68 14.85 10.75
CA ASN A 148 -12.31 14.61 12.15
C ASN A 148 -13.55 14.62 13.06
N PRO A 149 -14.31 13.50 13.11
CA PRO A 149 -15.47 13.40 13.95
C PRO A 149 -15.04 13.16 15.41
N ASP A 150 -14.95 14.26 16.13
CA ASP A 150 -14.69 14.31 17.57
C ASP A 150 -15.99 14.61 18.34
N PRO A 151 -16.80 13.58 18.68
CA PRO A 151 -18.09 13.78 19.33
C PRO A 151 -17.94 14.33 20.75
N LEU A 152 -18.74 15.35 21.07
CA LEU A 152 -18.73 16.02 22.37
C LEU A 152 -20.02 15.78 23.14
N LYS A 153 -19.92 15.71 24.47
CA LYS A 153 -21.08 15.63 25.39
C LYS A 153 -21.01 16.71 26.48
N ALA A 154 -22.16 17.28 26.81
CA ALA A 154 -22.39 18.03 28.04
C ALA A 154 -23.56 17.43 28.82
N GLU A 155 -23.49 17.45 30.14
CA GLU A 155 -24.57 16.99 31.01
C GLU A 155 -24.66 17.89 32.24
N VAL A 156 -25.85 18.39 32.53
CA VAL A 156 -26.13 19.30 33.64
C VAL A 156 -27.39 18.84 34.35
N ALA A 157 -27.24 18.41 35.60
CA ALA A 157 -28.35 17.93 36.43
C ALA A 157 -28.84 18.99 37.42
N ASP A 158 -30.07 18.81 37.92
CA ASP A 158 -30.68 19.60 39.00
C ASP A 158 -30.74 21.12 38.74
N VAL A 159 -30.88 21.53 37.49
CA VAL A 159 -31.08 22.95 37.15
C VAL A 159 -32.45 23.38 37.64
N LYS A 160 -32.50 24.40 38.50
CA LYS A 160 -33.75 24.93 39.05
C LYS A 160 -34.58 25.63 37.97
N ASN A 161 -35.90 25.54 38.08
CA ASN A 161 -36.82 26.20 37.15
C ASN A 161 -36.43 27.68 36.90
N GLY A 162 -36.42 28.08 35.63
CA GLY A 162 -36.15 29.44 35.17
C GLY A 162 -34.68 29.86 35.16
N HIS A 163 -33.75 28.99 35.56
CA HIS A 163 -32.32 29.30 35.50
C HIS A 163 -31.75 29.01 34.10
N ALA A 164 -30.69 29.75 33.73
CA ALA A 164 -29.92 29.48 32.53
C ALA A 164 -29.13 28.16 32.68
N VAL A 165 -29.01 27.41 31.58
CA VAL A 165 -28.30 26.14 31.50
C VAL A 165 -26.90 26.40 30.95
N HIS A 166 -25.88 25.95 31.66
CA HIS A 166 -24.48 26.08 31.25
C HIS A 166 -23.92 24.75 30.77
N LEU A 167 -23.86 24.55 29.46
CA LEU A 167 -23.39 23.32 28.82
C LEU A 167 -21.86 23.35 28.68
N LYS A 168 -21.17 22.62 29.56
CA LYS A 168 -19.72 22.41 29.46
C LYS A 168 -19.44 21.10 28.74
N PHE A 169 -18.91 21.20 27.52
CA PHE A 169 -18.62 20.03 26.70
C PHE A 169 -17.29 19.36 27.06
N ARG A 170 -17.26 18.04 26.89
CA ARG A 170 -16.08 17.19 26.98
C ARG A 170 -16.04 16.21 25.81
N HIS A 171 -14.84 15.76 25.45
CA HIS A 171 -14.64 14.76 24.40
C HIS A 171 -15.18 13.40 24.85
N LEU A 172 -15.89 12.70 23.96
CA LEU A 172 -16.34 11.33 24.22
C LEU A 172 -15.30 10.29 23.81
N CYS A 173 -14.45 10.60 22.84
CA CYS A 173 -13.36 9.74 22.41
C CYS A 173 -12.20 9.72 23.42
N THR A 174 -11.39 8.68 23.32
CA THR A 174 -10.01 8.63 23.86
C THR A 174 -9.03 8.83 22.72
N ARG A 175 -7.80 9.27 23.02
CA ARG A 175 -6.73 9.43 22.04
C ARG A 175 -5.60 8.44 22.27
N LEU A 176 -5.16 7.81 21.19
CA LEU A 176 -3.96 6.98 21.18
C LEU A 176 -2.98 7.50 20.15
N THR A 177 -1.84 7.97 20.62
CA THR A 177 -0.74 8.48 19.79
C THR A 177 0.41 7.47 19.79
N ILE A 178 0.91 7.17 18.60
CA ILE A 178 1.97 6.20 18.39
C ILE A 178 3.12 6.90 17.66
N GLU A 179 4.26 6.97 18.33
CA GLU A 179 5.50 7.56 17.83
C GLU A 179 6.48 6.49 17.31
N ASP A 180 7.46 6.92 16.52
CA ASP A 180 8.50 6.07 15.92
C ASP A 180 7.96 5.07 14.88
N ILE A 181 6.91 5.49 14.16
CA ILE A 181 6.29 4.72 13.09
C ILE A 181 7.05 4.83 11.76
N GLY A 182 6.99 3.77 10.95
CA GLY A 182 7.68 3.65 9.66
C GLY A 182 7.13 4.54 8.55
N ASP A 183 7.57 4.29 7.31
CA ASP A 183 7.53 5.32 6.26
C ASP A 183 6.18 5.62 5.58
N GLU A 184 5.09 5.02 6.05
CA GLU A 184 3.76 5.21 5.46
C GLU A 184 3.13 6.58 5.77
N GLU A 185 2.27 7.04 4.88
CA GLU A 185 1.49 8.29 5.04
C GLU A 185 0.24 8.11 5.92
N GLU A 186 -0.17 6.86 6.17
CA GLU A 186 -1.40 6.50 6.86
C GLU A 186 -1.27 5.12 7.52
N TYR A 187 -1.85 4.96 8.71
CA TYR A 187 -1.99 3.66 9.38
C TYR A 187 -3.44 3.41 9.79
N TRP A 188 -3.82 2.13 9.81
CA TRP A 188 -5.13 1.63 10.23
C TRP A 188 -4.99 0.84 11.52
N LEU A 189 -5.84 1.11 12.50
CA LEU A 189 -5.93 0.34 13.74
C LEU A 189 -7.06 -0.70 13.61
N LYS A 190 -6.72 -1.98 13.90
CA LYS A 190 -7.66 -3.11 13.97
C LYS A 190 -7.36 -4.01 15.17
N TYR A 191 -8.34 -4.78 15.63
CA TYR A 191 -8.05 -5.90 16.53
C TYR A 191 -7.53 -7.10 15.73
N LYS A 192 -6.63 -7.91 16.32
CA LYS A 192 -6.18 -9.16 15.69
C LYS A 192 -7.36 -10.13 15.63
N THR A 193 -7.59 -10.78 14.50
CA THR A 193 -8.59 -11.85 14.35
C THR A 193 -7.85 -13.18 14.25
N PHE A 194 -8.01 -14.07 15.23
CA PHE A 194 -7.40 -15.41 15.14
C PHE A 194 -8.31 -16.33 14.32
N LEU A 195 -7.78 -16.94 13.26
CA LEU A 195 -8.50 -17.95 12.47
C LEU A 195 -8.86 -19.14 13.38
N GLY A 196 -10.16 -19.40 13.55
CA GLY A 196 -10.68 -20.55 14.32
C GLY A 196 -11.09 -20.25 15.76
N GLU A 197 -10.85 -19.05 16.28
CA GLU A 197 -11.46 -18.57 17.53
C GLU A 197 -12.46 -17.46 17.20
N GLU A 198 -13.70 -17.55 17.70
CA GLU A 198 -14.62 -16.40 17.69
C GLU A 198 -14.00 -15.31 18.56
N ASN A 199 -13.21 -14.40 17.97
CA ASN A 199 -12.73 -13.24 18.70
C ASN A 199 -13.93 -12.37 19.09
N SER A 200 -14.17 -12.27 20.39
CA SER A 200 -15.36 -11.65 20.98
C SER A 200 -15.31 -10.12 21.00
N GLN A 201 -14.25 -9.48 20.53
CA GLN A 201 -14.05 -8.03 20.62
C GLN A 201 -14.10 -7.39 19.23
N VAL A 202 -15.20 -6.69 18.96
CA VAL A 202 -15.45 -5.95 17.72
C VAL A 202 -14.97 -4.51 17.90
N LEU A 203 -14.26 -3.96 16.90
CA LEU A 203 -13.81 -2.56 16.96
C LEU A 203 -15.02 -1.62 16.77
N LEU A 204 -15.27 -0.79 17.78
CA LEU A 204 -16.27 0.28 17.71
C LEU A 204 -15.66 1.49 17.00
N ASN A 205 -15.66 1.43 15.67
CA ASN A 205 -15.01 2.41 14.78
C ASN A 205 -15.90 3.59 14.36
N ALA A 206 -17.17 3.62 14.77
CA ALA A 206 -18.09 4.71 14.46
C ALA A 206 -18.92 5.16 15.67
N CYS A 207 -19.60 6.29 15.55
CA CYS A 207 -20.56 6.77 16.53
C CYS A 207 -21.89 7.14 15.89
N GLN A 208 -22.97 7.02 16.67
CA GLN A 208 -24.32 7.37 16.24
C GLN A 208 -25.09 8.06 17.36
N LEU A 209 -26.04 8.90 16.97
CA LEU A 209 -26.97 9.57 17.86
C LEU A 209 -28.39 9.16 17.48
N THR A 210 -29.20 8.80 18.48
CA THR A 210 -30.60 8.42 18.31
C THR A 210 -31.47 9.29 19.22
N LEU A 211 -32.60 9.76 18.69
CA LEU A 211 -33.66 10.37 19.48
C LEU A 211 -34.74 9.32 19.77
N GLN A 212 -34.99 9.04 21.06
CA GLN A 212 -36.04 8.12 21.49
C GLN A 212 -36.82 8.75 22.64
N ASP A 213 -38.13 8.95 22.45
CA ASP A 213 -39.01 9.56 23.47
C ASP A 213 -38.43 10.89 24.01
N ASN A 214 -38.06 11.79 23.09
CA ASN A 214 -37.40 13.07 23.35
C ASN A 214 -36.09 12.99 24.15
N THR A 215 -35.48 11.80 24.26
CA THR A 215 -34.21 11.56 24.96
C THR A 215 -33.13 11.20 23.96
N LEU A 216 -31.96 11.84 24.08
CA LEU A 216 -30.82 11.55 23.22
C LEU A 216 -30.01 10.37 23.74
N LYS A 217 -29.74 9.41 22.86
CA LYS A 217 -28.88 8.26 23.13
C LYS A 217 -27.70 8.29 22.17
N PHE A 218 -26.49 8.41 22.72
CA PHE A 218 -25.23 8.31 22.00
C PHE A 218 -24.66 6.90 22.17
N GLU A 219 -24.20 6.29 21.09
CA GLU A 219 -23.55 4.98 21.10
C GLU A 219 -22.34 4.98 20.17
N PHE A 220 -21.25 4.37 20.64
CA PHE A 220 -20.21 3.88 19.74
C PHE A 220 -20.70 2.58 19.12
N VAL A 221 -20.53 2.44 17.81
CA VAL A 221 -21.02 1.32 17.03
C VAL A 221 -19.94 0.79 16.11
N HIS A 222 -20.14 -0.45 15.70
CA HIS A 222 -19.36 -1.07 14.65
C HIS A 222 -19.96 -0.71 13.28
N GLU A 223 -19.10 -0.31 12.36
CA GLU A 223 -19.38 -0.06 10.95
C GLU A 223 -18.51 -0.98 10.10
N GLU A 224 -19.03 -1.43 8.95
CA GLU A 224 -18.50 -2.55 8.13
C GLU A 224 -17.02 -2.44 7.76
N SER A 225 -16.42 -1.24 7.79
CA SER A 225 -14.99 -1.07 7.51
C SER A 225 -14.06 -1.69 8.56
N ASP A 226 -14.56 -1.94 9.77
CA ASP A 226 -13.83 -2.50 10.92
C ASP A 226 -12.44 -1.87 11.16
N LYS A 227 -12.31 -0.56 10.89
CA LYS A 227 -11.04 0.16 10.99
C LYS A 227 -11.20 1.61 11.42
N VAL A 228 -10.17 2.12 12.08
CA VAL A 228 -9.96 3.56 12.33
C VAL A 228 -8.66 3.96 11.64
N SER A 229 -8.71 4.92 10.70
CA SER A 229 -7.54 5.32 9.92
C SER A 229 -7.05 6.73 10.26
N ALA A 230 -5.75 6.88 10.47
CA ALA A 230 -5.15 8.15 10.84
C ALA A 230 -3.93 8.48 9.98
N GLN A 231 -3.77 9.78 9.69
CA GLN A 231 -2.66 10.31 8.92
C GLN A 231 -1.38 10.34 9.75
N VAL A 232 -0.26 10.06 9.09
CA VAL A 232 1.06 10.22 9.67
C VAL A 232 1.52 11.67 9.53
N PHE A 233 2.06 12.22 10.61
CA PHE A 233 2.68 13.54 10.62
C PHE A 233 4.02 13.48 11.35
N THR A 234 4.89 14.43 11.07
CA THR A 234 6.13 14.61 11.83
C THR A 234 5.86 15.55 12.99
N ASN A 235 6.02 15.08 14.22
CA ASN A 235 5.83 15.90 15.40
C ASN A 235 6.96 16.95 15.46
N GLU A 236 6.59 18.23 15.44
CA GLU A 236 7.52 19.36 15.38
C GLU A 236 8.46 19.45 16.60
N GLU A 237 8.05 18.93 17.76
CA GLU A 237 8.82 19.04 19.00
C GLU A 237 9.97 18.03 19.10
N ASN A 238 9.75 16.81 18.61
CA ASN A 238 10.69 15.70 18.74
C ASN A 238 11.21 15.15 17.40
N GLY A 239 10.69 15.63 16.27
CA GLY A 239 11.06 15.20 14.92
C GLY A 239 10.61 13.78 14.57
N LYS A 240 9.80 13.14 15.42
CA LYS A 240 9.38 11.74 15.24
C LYS A 240 8.15 11.66 14.35
N ARG A 241 8.13 10.67 13.45
CA ARG A 241 6.93 10.30 12.71
C ARG A 241 5.92 9.72 13.69
N THR A 242 4.70 10.25 13.63
CA THR A 242 3.66 10.05 14.64
C THR A 242 2.31 9.89 13.98
N VAL A 243 1.46 9.03 14.55
CA VAL A 243 0.05 8.86 14.17
C VAL A 243 -0.82 8.94 15.41
N THR A 244 -1.98 9.59 15.32
CA THR A 244 -2.92 9.76 16.44
C THR A 244 -4.31 9.31 16.03
N PHE A 245 -4.90 8.39 16.79
CA PHE A 245 -6.24 7.83 16.57
C PHE A 245 -7.23 8.37 17.62
N HIS A 246 -8.46 8.70 17.18
CA HIS A 246 -9.64 8.82 18.01
C HIS A 246 -10.35 7.49 18.10
N LEU A 247 -10.47 7.01 19.33
CA LEU A 247 -11.01 5.69 19.61
C LEU A 247 -12.19 5.82 20.56
N ALA A 248 -13.10 4.85 20.49
CA ALA A 248 -14.05 4.63 21.57
C ALA A 248 -13.28 4.29 22.85
N PRO A 249 -13.68 4.74 24.05
CA PRO A 249 -13.05 4.32 25.29
C PRO A 249 -13.24 2.81 25.52
N ASP A 250 -12.14 2.04 25.43
CA ASP A 250 -12.14 0.59 25.59
C ASP A 250 -10.72 0.06 25.91
N ASN A 251 -10.57 -1.26 25.91
CA ASN A 251 -9.30 -1.97 26.02
C ASN A 251 -8.58 -2.07 24.66
N TYR A 252 -7.43 -1.41 24.55
CA TYR A 252 -6.50 -1.45 23.41
C TYR A 252 -5.14 -2.03 23.80
N SER A 253 -5.09 -2.92 24.79
CA SER A 253 -3.86 -3.61 25.21
C SER A 253 -3.25 -4.48 24.12
N THR A 254 -4.07 -4.95 23.18
CA THR A 254 -3.66 -5.74 22.02
C THR A 254 -4.37 -5.23 20.79
N PHE A 255 -3.62 -4.79 19.78
CA PHE A 255 -4.13 -4.33 18.50
C PHE A 255 -3.08 -4.43 17.41
N MET A 256 -3.54 -4.42 16.16
CA MET A 256 -2.70 -4.40 14.96
C MET A 256 -2.67 -2.99 14.39
N LEU A 257 -1.47 -2.54 14.03
CA LEU A 257 -1.30 -1.47 13.07
C LEU A 257 -1.15 -2.08 11.69
N ARG A 258 -1.92 -1.57 10.75
CA ARG A 258 -1.91 -1.98 9.35
C ARG A 258 -1.61 -0.79 8.46
N ARG A 259 -0.94 -1.02 7.34
CA ARG A 259 -0.70 -0.01 6.30
C ARG A 259 -1.97 0.19 5.48
N ARG A 260 -1.94 1.15 4.56
CA ARG A 260 -2.97 1.29 3.53
C ARG A 260 -3.15 -0.05 2.80
N ASN A 261 -4.40 -0.46 2.59
CA ASN A 261 -4.84 -1.75 2.02
C ASN A 261 -4.77 -2.97 2.96
N ASP A 262 -4.83 -2.75 4.29
CA ASP A 262 -4.98 -3.82 5.29
C ASP A 262 -3.74 -4.71 5.48
N TYR A 263 -2.59 -4.28 4.97
CA TYR A 263 -1.32 -4.97 5.17
C TYR A 263 -0.86 -4.89 6.62
N PRO A 264 -0.50 -6.01 7.27
CA PRO A 264 0.09 -5.97 8.60
C PRO A 264 1.35 -5.11 8.61
N TYR A 265 1.45 -4.21 9.58
CA TYR A 265 2.69 -3.49 9.89
C TYR A 265 3.33 -4.10 11.13
N ILE A 266 2.63 -4.07 12.26
CA ILE A 266 3.07 -4.65 13.54
C ILE A 266 1.85 -5.02 14.40
N THR A 267 2.00 -6.05 15.22
CA THR A 267 1.07 -6.36 16.30
C THR A 267 1.66 -5.91 17.63
N ILE A 268 0.94 -5.04 18.32
CA ILE A 268 1.27 -4.61 19.68
C ILE A 268 0.40 -5.44 20.62
N SER A 269 1.01 -6.18 21.54
CA SER A 269 0.29 -7.04 22.46
C SER A 269 0.65 -6.79 23.93
N GLN A 270 -0.32 -7.06 24.80
CA GLN A 270 -0.15 -7.08 26.26
C GLN A 270 0.44 -5.78 26.85
N VAL A 271 0.08 -4.63 26.28
CA VAL A 271 0.50 -3.34 26.83
C VAL A 271 -0.44 -2.95 27.97
N ASP A 272 -0.03 -3.20 29.21
CA ASP A 272 -0.85 -2.99 30.42
C ASP A 272 -1.44 -1.58 30.53
N LYS A 273 -0.72 -0.57 30.06
CA LYS A 273 -1.16 0.84 30.07
C LYS A 273 -2.34 1.10 29.13
N LEU A 274 -2.61 0.20 28.20
CA LEU A 274 -3.70 0.31 27.22
C LEU A 274 -4.88 -0.63 27.55
N ASN A 275 -4.87 -1.31 28.70
CA ASN A 275 -5.96 -2.18 29.15
C ASN A 275 -7.31 -1.45 29.31
N LYS A 276 -7.28 -0.14 29.52
CA LYS A 276 -8.48 0.69 29.67
C LYS A 276 -8.19 2.14 29.33
N LEU A 277 -8.49 2.52 28.10
CA LEU A 277 -8.48 3.91 27.70
C LEU A 277 -9.79 4.57 28.15
N GLU A 278 -9.71 5.82 28.57
CA GLU A 278 -10.85 6.55 29.16
C GLU A 278 -11.19 7.76 28.28
N ALA A 279 -12.48 8.09 28.19
CA ALA A 279 -12.93 9.27 27.47
C ALA A 279 -12.20 10.53 27.96
N ASN A 280 -11.90 11.45 27.04
CA ASN A 280 -11.25 12.73 27.33
C ASN A 280 -9.84 12.56 27.95
N LYS A 281 -9.10 11.51 27.55
CA LYS A 281 -7.69 11.31 27.89
C LYS A 281 -6.87 10.99 26.63
N GLU A 282 -5.58 11.28 26.72
CA GLU A 282 -4.58 11.00 25.70
C GLU A 282 -3.53 10.03 26.24
N TYR A 283 -3.17 9.07 25.40
CA TYR A 283 -2.19 8.03 25.68
C TYR A 283 -1.15 8.06 24.57
N VAL A 284 0.12 8.25 24.94
CA VAL A 284 1.25 8.28 23.99
C VAL A 284 2.10 7.05 24.22
N ILE A 285 2.39 6.32 23.15
CA ILE A 285 3.32 5.19 23.11
C ILE A 285 4.36 5.40 22.01
N SER A 286 5.53 4.83 22.19
CA SER A 286 6.63 4.87 21.21
C SER A 286 7.03 3.44 20.88
N LEU A 287 7.16 3.13 19.59
CA LEU A 287 7.51 1.78 19.14
C LEU A 287 8.89 1.33 19.63
N GLU A 288 9.87 2.24 19.69
CA GLU A 288 11.20 1.94 20.24
C GLU A 288 11.12 1.43 21.69
N ASN A 289 10.23 2.03 22.49
CA ASN A 289 10.03 1.68 23.90
C ASN A 289 9.17 0.42 24.11
N LEU A 290 8.50 -0.06 23.06
CA LEU A 290 7.62 -1.23 23.08
C LEU A 290 8.25 -2.46 22.42
N THR A 291 9.56 -2.47 22.15
CA THR A 291 10.25 -3.61 21.50
C THR A 291 9.97 -4.99 22.12
N GLY A 292 9.69 -5.08 23.43
CA GLY A 292 9.30 -6.34 24.10
C GLY A 292 7.81 -6.71 24.03
N ASN A 293 6.95 -5.77 23.60
CA ASN A 293 5.50 -5.91 23.40
C ASN A 293 5.11 -5.90 21.90
N ILE A 294 6.07 -5.53 21.05
CA ILE A 294 5.98 -5.68 19.61
C ILE A 294 6.30 -7.13 19.33
N HIS A 295 5.25 -7.85 18.98
CA HIS A 295 5.46 -9.04 18.21
C HIS A 295 5.68 -8.55 16.78
N PRO A 296 6.80 -8.90 16.12
CA PRO A 296 6.71 -9.08 14.68
C PRO A 296 5.43 -9.92 14.50
N ASP A 297 4.51 -9.52 13.63
CA ASP A 297 3.60 -10.54 13.12
C ASP A 297 4.52 -11.62 12.60
N ASP A 298 4.57 -12.75 13.31
CA ASP A 298 5.55 -13.80 13.08
C ASP A 298 5.54 -14.06 11.59
N SER A 299 6.62 -13.63 10.95
CA SER A 299 6.90 -13.82 9.54
C SER A 299 6.99 -15.29 9.19
N ASP A 300 6.95 -16.17 10.18
CA ASP A 300 7.25 -17.57 10.00
C ASP A 300 5.98 -18.40 9.81
N ASP A 301 4.79 -17.94 10.24
CA ASP A 301 3.54 -18.73 10.17
C ASP A 301 2.36 -18.03 9.47
N GLU A 302 2.39 -16.72 9.19
CA GLU A 302 1.32 -15.99 8.48
C GLU A 302 1.79 -15.41 7.12
N TRP A 303 2.92 -15.87 6.57
CA TRP A 303 3.51 -15.35 5.33
C TRP A 303 2.92 -15.90 4.02
N TRP A 304 2.04 -16.88 4.12
CA TRP A 304 1.25 -17.35 3.00
C TRP A 304 -0.16 -17.63 3.49
N ASN A 305 -1.15 -17.07 2.82
CA ASN A 305 -2.50 -17.58 2.96
C ASN A 305 -2.48 -18.95 2.27
N ASP A 306 -2.34 -20.03 3.03
CA ASP A 306 -2.67 -21.41 2.60
C ASP A 306 -4.19 -21.53 2.33
N ARG A 307 -4.77 -20.49 1.72
CA ARG A 307 -6.16 -20.45 1.34
C ARG A 307 -6.26 -21.23 0.05
N ASP A 308 -6.73 -22.46 0.17
CA ASP A 308 -7.25 -23.20 -0.97
C ASP A 308 -8.35 -22.35 -1.64
N PRO A 309 -8.20 -21.97 -2.92
CA PRO A 309 -9.20 -21.15 -3.61
C PRO A 309 -10.55 -21.87 -3.66
N GLU A 310 -11.62 -21.17 -3.27
CA GLU A 310 -12.96 -21.72 -3.28
C GLU A 310 -13.67 -21.24 -4.54
N ILE A 311 -13.60 -22.05 -5.60
CA ILE A 311 -14.22 -21.73 -6.89
C ILE A 311 -15.72 -22.08 -6.85
N PRO A 312 -16.63 -21.09 -7.01
CA PRO A 312 -18.05 -21.37 -7.14
C PRO A 312 -18.38 -22.20 -8.39
N ASP A 313 -19.41 -23.04 -8.32
CA ASP A 313 -19.85 -23.87 -9.45
C ASP A 313 -20.63 -23.02 -10.48
N TYR A 314 -19.89 -22.25 -11.27
CA TYR A 314 -20.44 -21.35 -12.29
C TYR A 314 -21.17 -22.12 -13.41
N LYS A 315 -22.28 -21.56 -13.89
CA LYS A 315 -23.05 -22.09 -15.03
C LYS A 315 -22.74 -21.36 -16.33
N ASP A 316 -22.53 -20.05 -16.25
CA ASP A 316 -22.48 -19.13 -17.39
C ASP A 316 -21.30 -18.14 -17.32
N PHE A 317 -20.28 -18.43 -16.51
CA PHE A 317 -19.04 -17.67 -16.47
C PHE A 317 -18.33 -17.71 -17.84
N LYS A 318 -17.88 -16.53 -18.28
CA LYS A 318 -17.17 -16.35 -19.56
C LYS A 318 -15.99 -15.42 -19.36
N ILE A 319 -14.78 -15.95 -19.60
CA ILE A 319 -13.51 -15.24 -19.42
C ILE A 319 -13.49 -13.90 -20.18
N GLN A 320 -13.95 -13.89 -21.44
CA GLN A 320 -13.94 -12.66 -22.23
C GLN A 320 -14.88 -11.59 -21.68
N ASP A 321 -16.05 -11.97 -21.18
CA ASP A 321 -17.02 -11.02 -20.61
C ASP A 321 -16.51 -10.47 -19.28
N PHE A 322 -15.85 -11.31 -18.47
CA PHE A 322 -15.14 -10.91 -17.26
C PHE A 322 -14.06 -9.85 -17.55
N LEU A 323 -13.19 -10.10 -18.53
CA LEU A 323 -12.13 -9.15 -18.92
C LEU A 323 -12.69 -7.86 -19.51
N ASN A 324 -13.74 -7.95 -20.34
CA ASN A 324 -14.42 -6.77 -20.87
C ASN A 324 -15.04 -5.91 -19.77
N ALA A 325 -15.60 -6.54 -18.72
CA ALA A 325 -16.13 -5.83 -17.56
C ALA A 325 -15.01 -5.08 -16.82
N LEU A 326 -13.83 -5.68 -16.62
CA LEU A 326 -12.66 -4.99 -16.06
C LEU A 326 -12.24 -3.79 -16.93
N GLN A 327 -12.15 -3.95 -18.25
CA GLN A 327 -11.76 -2.88 -19.16
C GLN A 327 -12.76 -1.70 -19.12
N GLN A 328 -14.06 -1.97 -19.08
CA GLN A 328 -15.11 -0.95 -19.11
C GLN A 328 -15.32 -0.29 -17.75
N CYS A 329 -15.29 -1.06 -16.66
CA CYS A 329 -15.50 -0.59 -15.29
C CYS A 329 -16.83 0.19 -15.10
N GLU A 330 -17.90 -0.24 -15.77
CA GLU A 330 -19.18 0.49 -15.78
C GLU A 330 -20.24 -0.10 -14.84
N GLN A 331 -20.28 -1.43 -14.72
CA GLN A 331 -21.31 -2.19 -14.02
C GLN A 331 -20.76 -3.51 -13.46
N ASP A 332 -21.44 -4.10 -12.48
CA ASP A 332 -21.09 -5.40 -11.91
C ASP A 332 -21.10 -6.53 -12.95
N TYR A 333 -20.22 -7.51 -12.78
CA TYR A 333 -20.24 -8.76 -13.53
C TYR A 333 -20.84 -9.87 -12.65
N ILE A 334 -22.02 -10.35 -13.04
CA ILE A 334 -22.81 -11.33 -12.30
C ILE A 334 -22.94 -12.61 -13.12
N CYS A 335 -22.69 -13.74 -12.49
CA CYS A 335 -22.90 -15.08 -13.05
C CYS A 335 -23.96 -15.84 -12.25
N ASN A 336 -24.51 -16.90 -12.81
CA ASN A 336 -25.37 -17.83 -12.09
C ASN A 336 -24.59 -19.10 -11.73
N THR A 337 -24.85 -19.65 -10.55
CA THR A 337 -24.40 -21.00 -10.20
C THR A 337 -25.17 -22.05 -11.00
N LYS A 338 -24.67 -23.29 -11.04
CA LYS A 338 -25.44 -24.42 -11.59
C LYS A 338 -26.77 -24.67 -10.86
N LYS A 339 -26.92 -24.19 -9.61
CA LYS A 339 -28.16 -24.22 -8.83
C LYS A 339 -29.14 -23.10 -9.21
N GLY A 340 -28.70 -22.10 -9.97
CA GLY A 340 -29.50 -20.97 -10.44
C GLY A 340 -29.41 -19.72 -9.56
N ASP A 341 -28.59 -19.72 -8.52
CA ASP A 341 -28.38 -18.56 -7.64
C ASP A 341 -27.40 -17.56 -8.28
N PRO A 342 -27.71 -16.25 -8.32
CA PRO A 342 -26.80 -15.24 -8.84
C PRO A 342 -25.63 -15.00 -7.88
N ILE A 343 -24.43 -14.84 -8.44
CA ILE A 343 -23.19 -14.50 -7.74
C ILE A 343 -22.55 -13.31 -8.45
N THR A 344 -22.29 -12.24 -7.71
CA THR A 344 -21.46 -11.13 -8.18
C THR A 344 -20.01 -11.57 -8.16
N VAL A 345 -19.38 -11.66 -9.33
CA VAL A 345 -17.97 -12.04 -9.49
C VAL A 345 -17.08 -10.80 -9.47
N LEU A 346 -17.49 -9.74 -10.20
CA LEU A 346 -16.87 -8.41 -10.10
C LEU A 346 -17.91 -7.42 -9.60
N LYS A 347 -17.55 -6.65 -8.57
CA LYS A 347 -18.36 -5.56 -8.04
C LYS A 347 -17.70 -4.22 -8.33
N LYS A 348 -18.44 -3.32 -8.98
CA LYS A 348 -17.97 -1.96 -9.22
C LYS A 348 -18.09 -1.13 -7.94
N ASP A 349 -17.07 -0.34 -7.63
CA ASP A 349 -17.15 0.69 -6.60
C ASP A 349 -18.18 1.78 -7.01
N GLU A 350 -18.98 2.25 -6.05
CA GLU A 350 -20.06 3.21 -6.29
C GLU A 350 -19.53 4.58 -6.73
N TYR A 351 -18.35 4.96 -6.23
CA TYR A 351 -17.79 6.31 -6.37
C TYR A 351 -16.51 6.35 -7.20
N ARG A 352 -15.87 5.21 -7.45
CA ARG A 352 -14.58 5.10 -8.13
C ARG A 352 -14.67 4.22 -9.37
N LYS A 353 -13.74 4.44 -10.31
CA LYS A 353 -13.49 3.51 -11.42
C LYS A 353 -12.65 2.34 -10.93
N GLU A 354 -13.24 1.55 -10.03
CA GLU A 354 -12.60 0.41 -9.40
C GLU A 354 -13.52 -0.81 -9.48
N MET A 355 -12.94 -1.96 -9.83
CA MET A 355 -13.60 -3.25 -9.86
C MET A 355 -12.97 -4.16 -8.80
N HIS A 356 -13.80 -4.68 -7.90
CA HIS A 356 -13.42 -5.62 -6.86
C HIS A 356 -13.74 -7.05 -7.30
N LEU A 357 -12.75 -7.95 -7.24
CA LEU A 357 -12.97 -9.39 -7.37
C LEU A 357 -13.58 -9.92 -6.07
N MET A 358 -14.80 -10.45 -6.17
CA MET A 358 -15.57 -10.88 -5.00
C MET A 358 -15.39 -12.37 -4.69
N THR A 359 -15.01 -13.16 -5.69
CA THR A 359 -14.89 -14.62 -5.60
C THR A 359 -13.70 -15.10 -6.42
N ASP A 360 -13.07 -16.20 -6.01
CA ASP A 360 -12.02 -16.83 -6.82
C ASP A 360 -12.61 -17.34 -8.13
N VAL A 361 -11.83 -17.28 -9.21
CA VAL A 361 -12.25 -17.70 -10.54
C VAL A 361 -11.23 -18.64 -11.15
N ASP A 362 -11.70 -19.66 -11.88
CA ASP A 362 -10.84 -20.54 -12.65
C ASP A 362 -11.15 -20.35 -14.14
N PHE A 363 -10.10 -20.06 -14.90
CA PHE A 363 -10.21 -19.94 -16.35
C PHE A 363 -10.14 -21.30 -17.04
N GLU A 364 -9.81 -22.38 -16.32
CA GLU A 364 -9.71 -23.75 -16.81
C GLU A 364 -8.80 -23.86 -18.05
N TYR A 365 -7.78 -23.00 -18.16
CA TYR A 365 -6.91 -22.86 -19.33
C TYR A 365 -7.66 -22.50 -20.62
N GLY A 366 -8.83 -21.87 -20.49
CA GLY A 366 -9.66 -21.42 -21.60
C GLY A 366 -9.00 -20.31 -22.42
N THR A 367 -9.36 -20.26 -23.70
CA THR A 367 -8.84 -19.25 -24.64
C THR A 367 -9.61 -17.94 -24.55
N PHE A 368 -8.91 -16.81 -24.63
CA PHE A 368 -9.51 -15.47 -24.63
C PHE A 368 -8.59 -14.45 -25.32
N GLN A 369 -9.11 -13.25 -25.59
CA GLN A 369 -8.31 -12.11 -26.05
C GLN A 369 -8.00 -11.20 -24.85
N SER A 370 -6.72 -10.91 -24.65
CA SER A 370 -6.26 -9.94 -23.67
C SER A 370 -6.89 -8.57 -23.94
N VAL A 371 -7.24 -7.85 -22.88
CA VAL A 371 -7.80 -6.49 -22.95
C VAL A 371 -6.81 -5.46 -22.45
N GLU A 372 -7.01 -4.19 -22.76
CA GLU A 372 -6.25 -3.11 -22.13
C GLU A 372 -6.91 -2.71 -20.82
N LEU A 373 -6.13 -2.52 -19.75
CA LEU A 373 -6.61 -1.91 -18.52
C LEU A 373 -6.36 -0.38 -18.59
N PRO A 374 -7.41 0.45 -18.71
CA PRO A 374 -7.22 1.90 -18.89
C PRO A 374 -6.60 2.58 -17.66
N ASN A 375 -5.90 3.70 -17.87
CA ASN A 375 -5.20 4.44 -16.81
C ASN A 375 -6.07 4.97 -15.67
N THR A 376 -7.39 5.06 -15.86
CA THR A 376 -8.35 5.50 -14.84
C THR A 376 -8.99 4.36 -14.07
N VAL A 377 -8.71 3.11 -14.45
CA VAL A 377 -9.35 1.92 -13.86
C VAL A 377 -8.40 1.25 -12.87
N THR A 378 -8.96 0.88 -11.72
CA THR A 378 -8.31 0.01 -10.73
C THR A 378 -8.99 -1.35 -10.74
N PHE A 379 -8.19 -2.40 -10.87
CA PHE A 379 -8.60 -3.77 -10.58
C PHE A 379 -8.07 -4.17 -9.21
N ASP A 380 -8.98 -4.36 -8.26
CA ASP A 380 -8.69 -4.83 -6.91
C ASP A 380 -9.08 -6.32 -6.83
N GLY A 381 -8.10 -7.19 -6.73
CA GLY A 381 -8.31 -8.62 -6.58
C GLY A 381 -8.85 -9.01 -5.19
N GLY A 382 -8.80 -8.12 -4.19
CA GLY A 382 -9.31 -8.37 -2.84
C GLY A 382 -8.70 -9.61 -2.14
N GLY A 383 -7.49 -10.02 -2.52
CA GLY A 383 -6.86 -11.27 -2.08
C GLY A 383 -7.55 -12.53 -2.61
N LYS A 384 -8.22 -12.43 -3.76
CA LYS A 384 -8.83 -13.56 -4.48
C LYS A 384 -7.93 -14.03 -5.61
N SER A 385 -8.14 -15.29 -5.99
CA SER A 385 -7.31 -15.96 -6.99
C SER A 385 -7.95 -16.02 -8.37
N ILE A 386 -7.14 -15.84 -9.41
CA ILE A 386 -7.44 -16.23 -10.79
C ILE A 386 -6.59 -17.45 -11.13
N LEU A 387 -7.23 -18.60 -11.31
CA LEU A 387 -6.59 -19.87 -11.62
C LEU A 387 -6.58 -20.15 -13.12
N GLY A 388 -5.64 -20.99 -13.55
CA GLY A 388 -5.70 -21.64 -14.87
C GLY A 388 -5.53 -20.67 -16.04
N VAL A 389 -4.74 -19.61 -15.88
CA VAL A 389 -4.53 -18.60 -16.91
C VAL A 389 -3.65 -19.13 -18.05
N ALA A 390 -4.16 -19.13 -19.29
CA ALA A 390 -3.45 -19.62 -20.48
C ALA A 390 -2.98 -18.52 -21.45
N HIS A 391 -3.37 -17.27 -21.21
CA HIS A 391 -2.96 -16.11 -22.01
C HIS A 391 -2.74 -14.89 -21.09
N PRO A 392 -1.98 -13.87 -21.51
CA PRO A 392 -1.87 -12.63 -20.74
C PRO A 392 -3.25 -12.04 -20.43
N LEU A 393 -3.55 -11.71 -19.17
CA LEU A 393 -4.82 -11.08 -18.81
C LEU A 393 -4.99 -9.75 -19.56
N PHE A 394 -3.92 -8.94 -19.55
CA PHE A 394 -3.89 -7.64 -20.20
C PHE A 394 -2.93 -7.59 -21.39
N SER A 395 -3.33 -6.94 -22.48
CA SER A 395 -2.40 -6.58 -23.56
C SER A 395 -1.49 -5.47 -23.09
N THR A 396 -2.08 -4.39 -22.58
CA THR A 396 -1.36 -3.27 -21.99
C THR A 396 -2.04 -2.83 -20.70
N LEU A 397 -1.25 -2.67 -19.65
CA LEU A 397 -1.68 -2.20 -18.34
C LEU A 397 -1.28 -0.73 -18.18
N TYR A 398 -2.27 0.16 -18.30
CA TYR A 398 -2.12 1.59 -18.01
C TYR A 398 -2.66 1.93 -16.60
N GLY A 399 -3.62 1.15 -16.11
CA GLY A 399 -4.32 1.34 -14.83
C GLY A 399 -3.59 0.76 -13.61
N THR A 400 -4.36 0.46 -12.57
CA THR A 400 -3.83 -0.15 -11.34
C THR A 400 -4.33 -1.58 -11.19
N VAL A 401 -3.44 -2.52 -10.85
CA VAL A 401 -3.81 -3.87 -10.40
C VAL A 401 -3.26 -4.08 -9.00
N LYS A 402 -4.10 -4.49 -8.05
CA LYS A 402 -3.69 -4.74 -6.68
C LYS A 402 -4.39 -5.95 -6.05
N GLU A 403 -3.79 -6.50 -5.00
CA GLU A 403 -4.38 -7.55 -4.14
C GLU A 403 -4.83 -8.80 -4.93
N LEU A 404 -4.01 -9.28 -5.86
CA LEU A 404 -4.41 -10.33 -6.79
C LEU A 404 -3.47 -11.53 -6.73
N ASP A 405 -4.05 -12.71 -6.56
CA ASP A 405 -3.33 -13.97 -6.69
C ASP A 405 -3.56 -14.55 -8.08
N ILE A 406 -2.48 -14.92 -8.77
CA ILE A 406 -2.54 -15.64 -10.04
C ILE A 406 -1.91 -17.01 -9.84
N GLU A 407 -2.73 -18.04 -10.01
CA GLU A 407 -2.39 -19.41 -9.64
C GLU A 407 -2.39 -20.35 -10.84
N ASN A 408 -1.41 -21.26 -10.86
CA ASN A 408 -1.37 -22.36 -11.82
C ASN A 408 -1.41 -21.90 -13.29
N ALA A 409 -0.91 -20.70 -13.59
CA ALA A 409 -0.91 -20.14 -14.93
C ALA A 409 0.10 -20.87 -15.83
N LYS A 410 -0.29 -21.16 -17.08
CA LYS A 410 0.53 -21.89 -18.05
C LYS A 410 0.36 -21.30 -19.44
N ILE A 411 1.37 -20.59 -19.92
CA ILE A 411 1.37 -19.97 -21.24
C ILE A 411 2.42 -20.65 -22.13
N ASP A 412 1.99 -21.22 -23.26
CA ASP A 412 2.89 -21.67 -24.34
C ASP A 412 2.68 -20.79 -25.58
N SER A 413 3.74 -20.11 -26.03
CA SER A 413 3.65 -19.20 -27.17
C SER A 413 3.46 -19.88 -28.53
N LYS A 414 3.64 -21.21 -28.63
CA LYS A 414 3.57 -21.93 -29.92
C LYS A 414 2.23 -21.78 -30.65
N ASP A 415 1.15 -21.59 -29.89
CA ASP A 415 -0.22 -21.49 -30.42
C ASP A 415 -0.69 -20.04 -30.60
N SER A 416 0.20 -19.08 -30.38
CA SER A 416 -0.11 -17.66 -30.40
C SER A 416 0.66 -16.96 -31.52
N GLY A 417 0.02 -16.07 -32.27
CA GLY A 417 0.66 -15.34 -33.38
C GLY A 417 1.95 -14.58 -32.99
N ILE A 418 2.61 -13.95 -33.96
CA ILE A 418 3.90 -13.27 -33.74
C ILE A 418 3.70 -12.09 -32.76
N LYS A 419 4.06 -12.30 -31.50
CA LYS A 419 4.06 -11.31 -30.42
C LYS A 419 5.45 -11.28 -29.78
N THR A 420 5.92 -10.08 -29.48
CA THR A 420 7.27 -9.84 -28.97
C THR A 420 7.33 -9.77 -27.45
N GLU A 421 6.24 -9.37 -26.80
CA GLU A 421 6.14 -9.22 -25.35
C GLU A 421 5.25 -10.30 -24.73
N TRP A 422 5.73 -10.89 -23.64
CA TRP A 422 5.09 -12.02 -22.96
C TRP A 422 5.17 -11.88 -21.44
N GLY A 423 4.00 -11.94 -20.79
CA GLY A 423 3.83 -12.04 -19.34
C GLY A 423 2.40 -12.47 -18.98
N ILE A 424 2.23 -13.12 -17.84
CA ILE A 424 0.95 -13.72 -17.40
C ILE A 424 -0.05 -12.63 -17.03
N LEU A 425 0.38 -11.61 -16.28
CA LEU A 425 -0.48 -10.47 -15.96
C LEU A 425 -0.67 -9.58 -17.17
N ALA A 426 0.43 -9.15 -17.80
CA ALA A 426 0.37 -8.26 -18.95
C ALA A 426 1.51 -8.48 -19.94
N ARG A 427 1.27 -8.19 -21.22
CA ARG A 427 2.37 -8.10 -22.19
C ARG A 427 3.18 -6.83 -21.95
N GLU A 428 2.48 -5.71 -21.78
CA GLU A 428 3.10 -4.40 -21.54
C GLU A 428 2.52 -3.70 -20.31
N CYS A 429 3.34 -2.91 -19.63
CA CYS A 429 2.93 -1.94 -18.63
C CYS A 429 3.45 -0.55 -19.03
N ASP A 430 2.56 0.43 -19.11
CA ASP A 430 2.90 1.80 -19.47
C ASP A 430 2.17 2.78 -18.54
N GLY A 431 2.86 3.21 -17.49
CA GLY A 431 2.34 4.10 -16.45
C GLY A 431 1.50 3.39 -15.39
N GLY A 432 1.33 2.06 -15.52
CA GLY A 432 0.55 1.27 -14.60
C GLY A 432 1.16 1.13 -13.20
N ILE A 433 0.29 0.81 -12.23
CA ILE A 433 0.67 0.53 -10.85
C ILE A 433 0.30 -0.92 -10.54
N ILE A 434 1.26 -1.70 -10.06
CA ILE A 434 1.07 -3.08 -9.66
C ILE A 434 1.57 -3.22 -8.24
N SER A 435 0.70 -3.61 -7.33
CA SER A 435 1.07 -3.78 -5.92
C SER A 435 0.41 -5.03 -5.39
N ASN A 436 1.10 -5.80 -4.53
CA ASN A 436 0.41 -6.87 -3.80
C ASN A 436 -0.17 -7.93 -4.75
N VAL A 437 0.64 -8.33 -5.73
CA VAL A 437 0.27 -9.35 -6.71
C VAL A 437 1.18 -10.55 -6.51
N ASN A 438 0.57 -11.71 -6.31
CA ASN A 438 1.30 -12.95 -6.13
C ASN A 438 1.18 -13.82 -7.37
N LEU A 439 2.29 -14.43 -7.76
CA LEU A 439 2.32 -15.43 -8.82
C LEU A 439 2.71 -16.76 -8.20
N ILE A 440 1.88 -17.78 -8.41
CA ILE A 440 1.99 -19.06 -7.71
C ILE A 440 2.01 -20.19 -8.72
N ASN A 441 2.99 -21.09 -8.60
CA ASN A 441 3.13 -22.30 -9.41
C ASN A 441 2.84 -22.09 -10.91
N SER A 442 3.58 -21.17 -11.54
CA SER A 442 3.27 -20.67 -12.87
C SER A 442 4.41 -20.89 -13.88
N GLU A 443 4.04 -21.20 -15.12
CA GLU A 443 4.97 -21.50 -16.21
C GLU A 443 4.72 -20.62 -17.44
N LEU A 444 5.78 -19.98 -17.94
CA LEU A 444 5.80 -19.27 -19.21
C LEU A 444 6.84 -19.91 -20.13
N LYS A 445 6.37 -20.43 -21.26
CA LYS A 445 7.20 -21.01 -22.31
C LYS A 445 7.05 -20.24 -23.61
N VAL A 446 8.16 -19.74 -24.13
CA VAL A 446 8.18 -18.97 -25.37
C VAL A 446 9.16 -19.59 -26.36
N THR A 447 8.68 -19.84 -27.57
CA THR A 447 9.51 -20.25 -28.70
C THR A 447 9.59 -19.09 -29.70
N ILE A 448 10.79 -18.52 -29.86
CA ILE A 448 11.05 -17.44 -30.82
C ILE A 448 10.92 -18.00 -32.24
N PRO A 449 10.01 -17.47 -33.08
CA PRO A 449 9.86 -17.90 -34.46
C PRO A 449 11.06 -17.43 -35.31
N GLN A 450 11.15 -17.90 -36.55
CA GLN A 450 12.09 -17.34 -37.51
C GLN A 450 11.76 -15.86 -37.80
N THR A 451 12.76 -14.98 -37.78
CA THR A 451 12.57 -13.52 -37.95
C THR A 451 13.48 -12.93 -39.02
N THR A 452 13.02 -11.85 -39.67
CA THR A 452 13.77 -11.16 -40.74
C THR A 452 14.03 -9.67 -40.48
N ASN A 453 13.53 -9.12 -39.36
CA ASN A 453 13.49 -7.67 -39.10
C ASN A 453 14.07 -7.27 -37.72
N ASP A 454 14.97 -8.10 -37.17
CA ASP A 454 15.68 -7.83 -35.91
C ASP A 454 14.80 -7.37 -34.72
N PRO A 455 13.64 -8.03 -34.46
CA PRO A 455 12.73 -7.60 -33.40
C PRO A 455 13.36 -7.72 -32.01
N ALA A 456 12.82 -6.98 -31.04
CA ALA A 456 13.16 -7.13 -29.63
C ALA A 456 12.07 -7.94 -28.92
N TYR A 457 12.43 -9.08 -28.35
CA TYR A 457 11.55 -9.93 -27.56
C TYR A 457 11.77 -9.67 -26.07
N ASN A 458 10.68 -9.47 -25.34
CA ASN A 458 10.69 -9.16 -23.91
C ASN A 458 9.80 -10.17 -23.17
N ILE A 459 10.41 -11.02 -22.36
CA ILE A 459 9.76 -12.19 -21.77
C ILE A 459 10.01 -12.19 -20.27
N GLY A 460 8.94 -12.16 -19.49
CA GLY A 460 8.98 -12.30 -18.03
C GLY A 460 7.70 -12.95 -17.52
N ALA A 461 7.76 -13.73 -16.44
CA ALA A 461 6.57 -14.46 -15.97
C ALA A 461 5.40 -13.52 -15.64
N LEU A 462 5.66 -12.37 -15.01
CA LEU A 462 4.62 -11.41 -14.65
C LEU A 462 4.32 -10.46 -15.82
N ILE A 463 5.36 -9.80 -16.36
CA ILE A 463 5.23 -8.78 -17.41
C ILE A 463 6.32 -8.92 -18.47
N GLY A 464 5.96 -8.79 -19.74
CA GLY A 464 6.94 -8.74 -20.84
C GLY A 464 7.78 -7.47 -20.80
N TRP A 465 7.16 -6.31 -21.01
CA TRP A 465 7.84 -5.03 -21.07
C TRP A 465 7.18 -3.95 -20.21
N VAL A 466 7.92 -3.41 -19.25
CA VAL A 466 7.53 -2.21 -18.49
C VAL A 466 8.19 -0.98 -19.12
N LYS A 467 7.40 -0.17 -19.81
CA LYS A 467 7.83 1.10 -20.44
C LYS A 467 7.96 2.21 -19.40
N SER A 468 7.05 2.21 -18.44
CA SER A 468 7.03 3.07 -17.26
C SER A 468 6.03 2.47 -16.25
N GLY A 469 6.12 2.84 -14.96
CA GLY A 469 5.20 2.36 -13.94
C GLY A 469 5.89 1.95 -12.63
N ASN A 470 5.09 1.65 -11.62
CA ASN A 470 5.55 1.26 -10.30
C ASN A 470 5.04 -0.15 -9.96
N ILE A 471 5.96 -1.01 -9.54
CA ILE A 471 5.68 -2.38 -9.13
C ILE A 471 6.18 -2.55 -7.71
N SER A 472 5.34 -3.07 -6.80
CA SER A 472 5.73 -3.24 -5.41
C SER A 472 5.09 -4.47 -4.77
N ASN A 473 5.70 -5.00 -3.72
CA ASN A 473 5.14 -6.08 -2.90
C ASN A 473 4.69 -7.28 -3.75
N ILE A 474 5.63 -7.84 -4.50
CA ILE A 474 5.37 -9.00 -5.35
C ILE A 474 5.88 -10.24 -4.63
N GLN A 475 5.01 -11.22 -4.41
CA GLN A 475 5.45 -12.54 -3.95
C GLN A 475 5.40 -13.56 -5.08
N LEU A 476 6.40 -14.44 -5.09
CA LEU A 476 6.48 -15.55 -6.02
C LEU A 476 6.55 -16.83 -5.20
N VAL A 477 5.57 -17.70 -5.41
CA VAL A 477 5.38 -18.87 -4.56
C VAL A 477 5.46 -20.15 -5.39
N ASP A 478 6.07 -21.16 -4.78
CA ASP A 478 6.43 -22.43 -5.37
C ASP A 478 7.33 -22.27 -6.61
N ASN A 479 6.99 -22.97 -7.69
CA ASN A 479 7.78 -23.02 -8.90
C ASN A 479 7.31 -21.96 -9.89
N ILE A 480 8.14 -20.94 -10.10
CA ILE A 480 7.97 -19.97 -11.19
C ILE A 480 8.99 -20.28 -12.27
N SER A 481 8.52 -20.61 -13.47
CA SER A 481 9.39 -21.04 -14.58
C SER A 481 9.21 -20.19 -15.83
N VAL A 482 10.32 -19.67 -16.35
CA VAL A 482 10.40 -19.00 -17.65
C VAL A 482 11.37 -19.76 -18.54
N THR A 483 10.85 -20.36 -19.62
CA THR A 483 11.65 -21.11 -20.59
C THR A 483 11.57 -20.48 -21.97
N VAL A 484 12.72 -20.14 -22.55
CA VAL A 484 12.82 -19.53 -23.87
C VAL A 484 13.68 -20.38 -24.80
N ASP A 485 13.15 -20.67 -25.98
CA ASP A 485 13.81 -21.40 -27.07
C ASP A 485 13.66 -20.65 -28.39
N SER A 486 14.37 -21.05 -29.44
CA SER A 486 14.32 -20.43 -30.78
C SER A 486 14.20 -21.48 -31.89
N GLN A 487 13.38 -21.23 -32.90
CA GLN A 487 13.22 -22.13 -34.05
C GLN A 487 14.41 -22.10 -35.02
N ASP A 488 15.03 -20.93 -35.19
CA ASP A 488 16.13 -20.70 -36.12
C ASP A 488 17.33 -20.12 -35.37
N GLU A 489 18.44 -20.85 -35.41
CA GLU A 489 19.69 -20.50 -34.72
C GLU A 489 20.44 -19.32 -35.39
N ASN A 490 20.04 -18.93 -36.61
CA ASN A 490 20.69 -17.86 -37.38
C ASN A 490 19.87 -16.56 -37.44
N SER A 491 18.75 -16.49 -36.74
CA SER A 491 17.89 -15.30 -36.75
C SER A 491 18.56 -14.14 -35.99
N TYR A 492 18.39 -12.93 -36.52
CA TYR A 492 18.77 -11.70 -35.84
C TYR A 492 17.56 -11.16 -35.06
N TYR A 493 17.75 -10.93 -33.77
CA TYR A 493 16.76 -10.35 -32.85
C TYR A 493 17.43 -9.98 -31.53
N ILE A 494 16.83 -9.10 -30.71
CA ILE A 494 17.25 -8.85 -29.33
C ILE A 494 16.35 -9.66 -28.41
N LEU A 495 16.89 -10.20 -27.32
CA LEU A 495 16.12 -10.96 -26.35
C LEU A 495 16.41 -10.47 -24.94
N SER A 496 15.35 -10.10 -24.22
CA SER A 496 15.37 -9.78 -22.80
C SER A 496 14.51 -10.80 -22.06
N VAL A 497 15.15 -11.72 -21.32
CA VAL A 497 14.47 -12.75 -20.51
C VAL A 497 14.71 -12.44 -19.05
N GLY A 498 13.64 -12.22 -18.29
CA GLY A 498 13.68 -12.22 -16.83
C GLY A 498 12.78 -13.29 -16.27
N GLY A 499 13.04 -13.74 -15.04
CA GLY A 499 12.11 -14.63 -14.36
C GLY A 499 10.79 -13.94 -14.02
N VAL A 500 10.80 -12.62 -13.83
CA VAL A 500 9.59 -11.83 -13.52
C VAL A 500 9.27 -10.85 -14.63
N ILE A 501 10.28 -10.13 -15.14
CA ILE A 501 10.11 -9.06 -16.12
C ILE A 501 11.13 -9.17 -17.25
N GLY A 502 10.69 -9.09 -18.51
CA GLY A 502 11.60 -9.08 -19.67
C GLY A 502 12.48 -7.83 -19.73
N GLN A 503 11.87 -6.67 -19.99
CA GLN A 503 12.54 -5.37 -20.01
C GLN A 503 11.86 -4.38 -19.06
N PHE A 504 12.65 -3.58 -18.34
CA PHE A 504 12.16 -2.75 -17.25
C PHE A 504 12.71 -1.31 -17.26
N ASN A 505 11.80 -0.34 -17.32
CA ASN A 505 12.10 1.10 -17.25
C ASN A 505 11.39 1.81 -16.05
N GLY A 506 10.79 1.05 -15.13
CA GLY A 506 10.02 1.59 -14.00
C GLY A 506 10.76 1.53 -12.66
N THR A 507 10.00 1.44 -11.57
CA THR A 507 10.49 1.18 -10.22
C THR A 507 9.90 -0.12 -9.67
N LEU A 508 10.74 -1.04 -9.20
CA LEU A 508 10.35 -2.30 -8.57
C LEU A 508 10.85 -2.32 -7.12
N MET A 509 9.95 -2.53 -6.16
CA MET A 509 10.28 -2.54 -4.73
C MET A 509 9.72 -3.78 -4.04
N LYS A 510 10.40 -4.30 -3.02
CA LYS A 510 9.83 -5.30 -2.09
C LYS A 510 9.31 -6.55 -2.80
N MET A 511 10.15 -7.22 -3.59
CA MET A 511 9.82 -8.53 -4.15
C MET A 511 10.50 -9.64 -3.34
N SER A 512 9.79 -10.74 -3.07
CA SER A 512 10.37 -11.92 -2.44
C SER A 512 9.86 -13.25 -2.99
N ASN A 513 10.73 -14.26 -2.99
CA ASN A 513 10.38 -15.66 -3.21
C ASN A 513 11.08 -16.62 -2.22
N LEU A 514 11.53 -16.10 -1.08
CA LEU A 514 12.23 -16.92 -0.08
C LEU A 514 11.27 -17.73 0.81
N THR A 515 9.97 -17.45 0.74
CA THR A 515 8.93 -18.21 1.44
C THR A 515 8.79 -19.62 0.85
N GLY A 516 8.69 -20.65 1.70
CA GLY A 516 8.34 -22.02 1.31
C GLY A 516 9.38 -22.79 0.47
N GLY A 517 10.59 -22.26 0.25
CA GLY A 517 11.59 -22.90 -0.61
C GLY A 517 11.35 -22.67 -2.11
N SER A 518 10.55 -21.67 -2.45
CA SER A 518 10.23 -21.27 -3.83
C SER A 518 11.49 -20.90 -4.63
N VAL A 519 11.47 -21.18 -5.93
CA VAL A 519 12.60 -20.93 -6.84
C VAL A 519 12.10 -20.34 -8.15
N ILE A 520 12.76 -19.28 -8.60
CA ILE A 520 12.56 -18.73 -9.95
C ILE A 520 13.50 -19.45 -10.92
N HIS A 521 12.95 -20.27 -11.80
CA HIS A 521 13.69 -20.98 -12.83
C HIS A 521 13.66 -20.18 -14.14
N VAL A 522 14.82 -19.78 -14.63
CA VAL A 522 14.97 -19.08 -15.91
C VAL A 522 15.87 -19.89 -16.81
N THR A 523 15.31 -20.48 -17.86
CA THR A 523 16.06 -21.25 -18.86
C THR A 523 16.03 -20.55 -20.20
N ASN A 524 17.19 -20.09 -20.66
CA ASN A 524 17.36 -19.52 -22.00
C ASN A 524 18.22 -20.45 -22.86
N SER A 525 17.57 -21.14 -23.80
CA SER A 525 18.24 -21.99 -24.80
C SER A 525 18.26 -21.35 -26.19
N SER A 526 17.85 -20.08 -26.30
CA SER A 526 17.72 -19.42 -27.59
C SER A 526 19.06 -19.08 -28.23
N GLN A 527 19.12 -19.24 -29.54
CA GLN A 527 20.30 -19.01 -30.37
C GLN A 527 19.99 -17.95 -31.42
N GLY A 528 20.96 -17.07 -31.70
CA GLY A 528 20.85 -16.12 -32.80
C GLY A 528 21.97 -15.09 -32.82
N HIS A 529 21.91 -14.20 -33.80
CA HIS A 529 22.90 -13.15 -34.00
C HIS A 529 22.37 -11.82 -33.49
N SER A 530 22.73 -11.44 -32.27
CA SER A 530 22.57 -10.12 -31.62
C SER A 530 22.54 -10.37 -30.11
N THR A 531 21.82 -9.57 -29.33
CA THR A 531 21.98 -9.49 -27.89
C THR A 531 21.01 -10.38 -27.13
N ARG A 532 21.51 -11.03 -26.08
CA ARG A 532 20.76 -11.83 -25.12
C ARG A 532 21.02 -11.28 -23.72
N TYR A 533 19.95 -10.90 -23.05
CA TYR A 533 19.97 -10.53 -21.64
C TYR A 533 19.14 -11.54 -20.88
N THR A 534 19.72 -12.17 -19.86
CA THR A 534 19.03 -13.17 -19.05
C THR A 534 19.24 -12.86 -17.57
N GLY A 535 18.18 -12.47 -16.88
CA GLY A 535 18.19 -12.22 -15.45
C GLY A 535 17.29 -13.20 -14.71
N GLY A 536 17.60 -13.50 -13.45
CA GLY A 536 16.66 -14.23 -12.59
C GLY A 536 15.41 -13.42 -12.28
N VAL A 537 15.50 -12.08 -12.26
CA VAL A 537 14.36 -11.17 -12.06
C VAL A 537 14.05 -10.39 -13.34
N ILE A 538 15.02 -9.62 -13.84
CA ILE A 538 14.86 -8.71 -14.99
C ILE A 538 15.86 -9.07 -16.10
N GLY A 539 15.41 -9.21 -17.35
CA GLY A 539 16.33 -9.38 -18.48
C GLY A 539 17.17 -8.11 -18.71
N HIS A 540 16.50 -7.01 -19.08
CA HIS A 540 17.11 -5.72 -19.39
C HIS A 540 16.60 -4.63 -18.46
N LEU A 541 17.47 -4.18 -17.55
CA LEU A 541 17.17 -3.14 -16.57
C LEU A 541 17.63 -1.76 -17.07
N ASN A 542 16.69 -0.83 -17.17
CA ASN A 542 16.86 0.59 -17.45
C ASN A 542 15.92 1.40 -16.51
N GLY A 543 15.78 0.94 -15.28
CA GLY A 543 14.95 1.50 -14.21
C GLY A 543 15.56 1.19 -12.84
N ILE A 544 14.75 1.21 -11.78
CA ILE A 544 15.21 1.03 -10.41
C ILE A 544 14.62 -0.26 -9.82
N ILE A 545 15.45 -1.12 -9.24
CA ILE A 545 15.03 -2.24 -8.41
C ILE A 545 15.63 -2.09 -7.01
N GLN A 546 14.80 -2.21 -5.98
CA GLN A 546 15.23 -2.08 -4.60
C GLN A 546 14.51 -3.01 -3.62
N ASP A 547 15.21 -3.35 -2.53
CA ASP A 547 14.68 -4.09 -1.39
C ASP A 547 14.05 -5.43 -1.80
N CYS A 548 14.76 -6.21 -2.62
CA CYS A 548 14.28 -7.50 -3.13
C CYS A 548 15.13 -8.66 -2.62
N GLU A 549 14.48 -9.78 -2.29
CA GLU A 549 15.13 -10.98 -1.78
C GLU A 549 14.73 -12.20 -2.60
N VAL A 550 15.67 -12.78 -3.35
CA VAL A 550 15.31 -13.80 -4.34
C VAL A 550 16.19 -15.05 -4.33
N ASN A 551 15.56 -16.19 -4.62
CA ASN A 551 16.18 -17.48 -4.89
C ASN A 551 15.96 -17.87 -6.36
N VAL A 552 17.04 -17.89 -7.13
CA VAL A 552 17.00 -17.99 -8.59
C VAL A 552 17.86 -19.14 -9.11
N MET A 553 17.38 -19.81 -10.16
CA MET A 553 18.15 -20.74 -10.97
C MET A 553 18.13 -20.26 -12.42
N VAL A 554 19.19 -19.56 -12.82
CA VAL A 554 19.35 -19.01 -14.16
C VAL A 554 20.29 -19.90 -14.98
N ASP A 555 19.77 -20.52 -16.03
CA ASP A 555 20.53 -21.33 -16.97
C ASP A 555 20.45 -20.75 -18.39
N ALA A 556 21.54 -20.11 -18.81
CA ALA A 556 21.74 -19.65 -20.19
C ALA A 556 22.81 -20.46 -20.93
N SER A 557 23.21 -21.64 -20.42
CA SER A 557 24.36 -22.43 -20.92
C SER A 557 24.26 -22.84 -22.39
N LYS A 558 23.03 -22.92 -22.91
CA LYS A 558 22.71 -23.22 -24.31
C LYS A 558 22.44 -21.97 -25.15
N SER A 559 22.30 -20.80 -24.54
CA SER A 559 22.03 -19.58 -25.28
C SER A 559 23.27 -19.10 -26.04
N ILE A 560 23.08 -18.66 -27.29
CA ILE A 560 24.12 -18.05 -28.12
C ILE A 560 23.67 -16.65 -28.54
N GLY A 561 24.55 -15.65 -28.35
CA GLY A 561 24.33 -14.27 -28.79
C GLY A 561 25.64 -13.49 -28.86
N THR A 562 25.72 -12.49 -29.74
CA THR A 562 26.90 -11.61 -29.92
C THR A 562 27.28 -10.92 -28.60
N TRP A 563 26.27 -10.45 -27.87
CA TRP A 563 26.40 -10.04 -26.48
C TRP A 563 25.48 -10.93 -25.65
N ASN A 564 26.03 -11.65 -24.68
CA ASN A 564 25.26 -12.61 -23.88
C ASN A 564 25.52 -12.38 -22.40
N TYR A 565 24.61 -11.64 -21.75
CA TYR A 565 24.77 -11.17 -20.38
C TYR A 565 23.78 -11.83 -19.44
N VAL A 566 24.31 -12.40 -18.36
CA VAL A 566 23.56 -13.27 -17.46
C VAL A 566 23.80 -12.88 -16.01
N GLY A 567 22.74 -12.66 -15.24
CA GLY A 567 22.85 -12.32 -13.82
C GLY A 567 21.70 -12.85 -12.97
N GLY A 568 21.89 -12.94 -11.65
CA GLY A 568 20.86 -13.42 -10.73
C GLY A 568 19.69 -12.46 -10.57
N ILE A 569 19.94 -11.15 -10.54
CA ILE A 569 18.89 -10.12 -10.60
C ILE A 569 18.67 -9.69 -12.05
N ALA A 570 19.72 -9.17 -12.68
CA ALA A 570 19.61 -8.57 -14.01
C ALA A 570 20.62 -9.16 -15.01
N GLY A 571 20.16 -9.43 -16.24
CA GLY A 571 21.08 -9.74 -17.33
C GLY A 571 22.00 -8.55 -17.64
N VAL A 572 21.40 -7.38 -17.80
CA VAL A 572 22.11 -6.10 -17.95
C VAL A 572 21.41 -4.99 -17.17
N ALA A 573 22.19 -4.10 -16.57
CA ALA A 573 21.73 -2.81 -16.05
C ALA A 573 22.39 -1.71 -16.88
N ARG A 574 21.60 -1.00 -17.68
CA ARG A 574 22.14 0.06 -18.55
C ARG A 574 21.15 1.16 -18.90
N THR A 575 21.70 2.35 -19.10
CA THR A 575 20.98 3.49 -19.66
C THR A 575 20.90 3.38 -21.18
N THR A 576 19.72 3.61 -21.77
CA THR A 576 19.53 3.67 -23.24
C THR A 576 19.76 5.07 -23.83
N LEU A 577 19.89 6.11 -23.00
CA LEU A 577 20.07 7.50 -23.42
C LEU A 577 21.54 7.80 -23.79
N SER A 578 21.73 8.27 -25.03
CA SER A 578 23.01 8.70 -25.59
C SER A 578 23.43 10.13 -25.18
N GLU A 579 22.85 10.73 -24.14
CA GLU A 579 23.07 12.15 -23.83
C GLU A 579 23.50 12.40 -22.39
N LYS A 580 24.50 13.27 -22.28
CA LYS A 580 25.29 13.69 -21.11
C LYS A 580 24.51 14.35 -19.94
N ASN A 581 23.20 14.11 -19.81
CA ASN A 581 22.33 14.79 -18.84
C ASN A 581 21.57 13.80 -17.92
N THR A 582 22.24 12.77 -17.39
CA THR A 582 21.68 11.98 -16.30
C THR A 582 21.85 12.74 -14.98
N THR A 583 20.74 13.25 -14.43
CA THR A 583 20.62 13.48 -12.98
C THR A 583 20.61 12.13 -12.25
N ILE A 584 21.05 12.10 -10.99
CA ILE A 584 21.13 10.86 -10.18
C ILE A 584 19.79 10.11 -10.16
N ASP A 585 18.68 10.84 -10.18
CA ASP A 585 17.30 10.32 -10.10
C ASP A 585 16.85 9.43 -11.28
N ASN A 586 17.55 9.47 -12.42
CA ASN A 586 17.22 8.66 -13.62
C ASN A 586 18.27 7.59 -13.95
N THR A 587 19.19 7.29 -13.02
CA THR A 587 20.22 6.26 -13.24
C THR A 587 19.66 4.87 -12.94
N PRO A 588 19.74 3.90 -13.88
CA PRO A 588 19.33 2.53 -13.59
C PRO A 588 20.10 1.98 -12.40
N SER A 589 19.38 1.45 -11.42
CA SER A 589 19.97 1.13 -10.11
C SER A 589 19.45 -0.19 -9.57
N ILE A 590 20.36 -1.00 -9.05
CA ILE A 590 20.08 -2.19 -8.25
C ILE A 590 20.49 -1.87 -6.82
N MET A 591 19.54 -1.84 -5.88
CA MET A 591 19.79 -1.36 -4.52
C MET A 591 19.27 -2.34 -3.46
N ASN A 592 20.05 -2.60 -2.41
CA ASN A 592 19.61 -3.40 -1.25
C ASN A 592 18.93 -4.73 -1.65
N ILE A 593 19.61 -5.51 -2.48
CA ILE A 593 19.07 -6.81 -2.93
C ILE A 593 19.80 -7.96 -2.24
N SER A 594 19.10 -9.07 -2.03
CA SER A 594 19.67 -10.35 -1.65
C SER A 594 19.36 -11.38 -2.74
N VAL A 595 20.37 -12.08 -3.21
CA VAL A 595 20.21 -13.12 -4.24
C VAL A 595 20.92 -14.41 -3.84
N VAL A 596 20.19 -15.53 -3.91
CA VAL A 596 20.71 -16.88 -3.67
C VAL A 596 20.40 -17.79 -4.85
N GLY A 597 21.10 -18.92 -4.94
CA GLY A 597 20.84 -19.95 -5.95
C GLY A 597 22.00 -20.14 -6.93
N SER A 598 21.74 -20.14 -8.24
CA SER A 598 22.76 -20.40 -9.26
C SER A 598 22.56 -19.60 -10.54
N VAL A 599 23.68 -19.17 -11.13
CA VAL A 599 23.72 -18.42 -12.40
C VAL A 599 24.72 -19.07 -13.35
N ILE A 600 24.26 -19.53 -14.50
CA ILE A 600 25.07 -20.19 -15.53
C ILE A 600 25.10 -19.36 -16.81
N GLY A 601 26.30 -18.92 -17.18
CA GLY A 601 26.58 -18.07 -18.34
C GLY A 601 26.40 -18.75 -19.69
N GLY A 602 26.07 -17.93 -20.70
CA GLY A 602 25.87 -18.37 -22.08
C GLY A 602 27.11 -18.29 -22.97
N ARG A 603 26.89 -18.47 -24.28
CA ARG A 603 27.91 -18.54 -25.32
C ARG A 603 27.84 -17.34 -26.24
N ILE A 604 28.96 -17.07 -26.90
CA ILE A 604 29.05 -16.14 -28.03
C ILE A 604 29.25 -16.91 -29.35
N PRO A 605 28.70 -16.40 -30.47
CA PRO A 605 28.95 -16.96 -31.79
C PRO A 605 30.44 -16.82 -32.17
N GLN A 606 30.93 -17.76 -32.97
CA GLN A 606 32.26 -17.67 -33.56
C GLN A 606 32.13 -16.99 -34.92
N TYR A 607 32.72 -15.80 -35.06
CA TYR A 607 32.81 -15.10 -36.33
C TYR A 607 34.19 -15.29 -36.94
N GLU A 608 34.25 -15.66 -38.22
CA GLU A 608 35.47 -15.54 -39.00
C GLU A 608 35.70 -14.07 -39.40
N PRO A 609 36.96 -13.62 -39.56
CA PRO A 609 37.25 -12.30 -40.10
C PRO A 609 36.59 -12.15 -41.48
N ASN A 610 35.90 -11.03 -41.73
CA ASN A 610 35.38 -10.76 -43.07
C ASN A 610 36.54 -10.52 -44.09
N GLU A 611 36.25 -10.46 -45.39
CA GLU A 611 37.25 -10.26 -46.46
C GLU A 611 38.07 -8.95 -46.30
N GLU A 612 37.62 -8.01 -45.48
CA GLU A 612 38.30 -6.75 -45.14
C GLU A 612 39.12 -6.83 -43.83
N GLY A 613 39.17 -7.99 -43.17
CA GLY A 613 39.89 -8.20 -41.90
C GLY A 613 39.21 -7.61 -40.66
N LYS A 614 37.92 -7.24 -40.74
CA LYS A 614 37.14 -6.67 -39.64
C LYS A 614 36.27 -7.76 -38.98
N THR A 615 36.59 -8.09 -37.74
CA THR A 615 35.84 -9.07 -36.93
C THR A 615 34.80 -8.36 -36.04
N ILE A 616 33.60 -8.95 -35.90
CA ILE A 616 32.59 -8.48 -34.93
C ILE A 616 33.05 -8.91 -33.53
N THR A 617 33.23 -7.94 -32.62
CA THR A 617 33.58 -8.24 -31.22
C THR A 617 32.38 -8.84 -30.50
N SER A 618 32.55 -10.02 -29.91
CA SER A 618 31.50 -10.69 -29.15
C SER A 618 31.91 -10.82 -27.68
N HIS A 619 30.94 -10.72 -26.78
CA HIS A 619 31.19 -10.68 -25.35
C HIS A 619 30.11 -11.43 -24.55
N SER A 620 30.52 -12.41 -23.75
CA SER A 620 29.67 -12.99 -22.72
C SER A 620 30.13 -12.53 -21.34
N SER A 621 29.16 -12.23 -20.48
CA SER A 621 29.39 -11.67 -19.15
C SER A 621 28.44 -12.31 -18.15
N THR A 622 28.98 -12.89 -17.07
CA THR A 622 28.18 -13.62 -16.06
C THR A 622 28.51 -13.14 -14.65
N GLY A 623 27.49 -12.74 -13.89
CA GLY A 623 27.64 -12.27 -12.50
C GLY A 623 26.58 -12.81 -11.55
N GLY A 624 26.88 -12.84 -10.24
CA GLY A 624 25.92 -13.29 -9.23
C GLY A 624 24.70 -12.37 -9.11
N ILE A 625 24.91 -11.05 -9.07
CA ILE A 625 23.85 -10.04 -9.04
C ILE A 625 23.48 -9.61 -10.46
N VAL A 626 24.46 -9.20 -11.25
CA VAL A 626 24.23 -8.62 -12.58
C VAL A 626 25.28 -9.07 -13.58
N GLY A 627 24.83 -9.40 -14.79
CA GLY A 627 25.69 -9.83 -15.88
C GLY A 627 26.58 -8.70 -16.38
N HIS A 628 26.00 -7.57 -16.76
CA HIS A 628 26.75 -6.41 -17.25
C HIS A 628 26.18 -5.08 -16.74
N VAL A 629 27.05 -4.15 -16.33
CA VAL A 629 26.68 -2.81 -15.85
C VAL A 629 27.20 -1.75 -16.82
N GLN A 630 26.34 -0.88 -17.33
CA GLN A 630 26.75 0.24 -18.19
C GLN A 630 26.01 1.53 -17.85
N ALA A 631 26.72 2.54 -17.33
CA ALA A 631 26.08 3.80 -16.91
C ALA A 631 24.88 3.55 -15.98
N ALA A 632 25.11 2.70 -14.98
CA ALA A 632 24.14 2.23 -13.99
C ALA A 632 24.86 2.02 -12.64
N SER A 633 24.07 1.85 -11.58
CA SER A 633 24.54 1.69 -10.21
C SER A 633 24.14 0.33 -9.62
N VAL A 634 24.99 -0.21 -8.75
CA VAL A 634 24.73 -1.43 -7.97
C VAL A 634 25.23 -1.16 -6.55
N THR A 635 24.31 -1.10 -5.59
CA THR A 635 24.65 -0.73 -4.21
C THR A 635 23.95 -1.57 -3.16
N GLY A 636 24.63 -1.96 -2.09
CA GLY A 636 24.00 -2.69 -0.99
C GLY A 636 23.55 -4.11 -1.35
N GLY A 637 24.03 -4.67 -2.47
CA GLY A 637 23.63 -5.99 -2.94
C GLY A 637 24.44 -7.13 -2.33
N VAL A 638 23.77 -8.18 -1.88
CA VAL A 638 24.37 -9.39 -1.30
C VAL A 638 24.06 -10.59 -2.18
N THR A 639 25.08 -11.39 -2.52
CA THR A 639 24.90 -12.61 -3.30
C THR A 639 25.54 -13.85 -2.66
N PHE A 640 24.75 -14.92 -2.60
CA PHE A 640 25.17 -16.29 -2.27
C PHE A 640 25.07 -17.23 -3.48
N SER A 641 24.90 -16.66 -4.67
CA SER A 641 24.70 -17.43 -5.90
C SER A 641 25.98 -18.15 -6.33
N LYS A 642 25.83 -19.42 -6.74
CA LYS A 642 26.86 -20.16 -7.45
C LYS A 642 26.95 -19.67 -8.89
N VAL A 643 28.02 -18.98 -9.22
CA VAL A 643 28.26 -18.43 -10.56
C VAL A 643 29.14 -19.36 -11.37
N SER A 644 28.73 -19.69 -12.60
CA SER A 644 29.55 -20.53 -13.48
C SER A 644 29.35 -20.23 -14.97
N ILE A 645 30.31 -20.63 -15.77
CA ILE A 645 30.27 -20.66 -17.23
C ILE A 645 31.07 -21.87 -17.71
N ALA A 646 30.74 -22.45 -18.87
CA ALA A 646 31.55 -23.55 -19.40
C ALA A 646 32.93 -23.07 -19.87
N THR A 647 33.93 -23.93 -19.76
CA THR A 647 35.35 -23.59 -19.97
C THR A 647 35.93 -24.05 -21.30
N ASN A 648 35.12 -24.70 -22.13
CA ASN A 648 35.53 -25.25 -23.42
C ASN A 648 35.26 -24.29 -24.60
N TYR A 649 35.05 -22.99 -24.34
CA TYR A 649 34.76 -22.02 -25.38
C TYR A 649 36.04 -21.40 -25.96
N ASN A 650 36.03 -21.14 -27.26
CA ASN A 650 37.16 -20.53 -27.94
C ASN A 650 37.26 -19.03 -27.63
N VAL A 651 38.40 -18.64 -27.05
CA VAL A 651 38.76 -17.24 -26.79
C VAL A 651 39.69 -16.75 -27.90
N SER A 652 39.52 -15.50 -28.33
CA SER A 652 40.34 -14.84 -29.35
C SER A 652 40.46 -13.34 -29.04
N ASP A 653 41.25 -12.61 -29.83
CA ASP A 653 41.37 -11.15 -29.72
C ASP A 653 40.05 -10.40 -29.95
N TYR A 654 38.99 -11.07 -30.41
CA TYR A 654 37.69 -10.47 -30.69
C TYR A 654 36.54 -11.13 -29.92
N THR A 655 36.82 -12.16 -29.11
CA THR A 655 35.81 -12.92 -28.37
C THR A 655 36.20 -13.02 -26.91
N TYR A 656 35.41 -12.39 -26.03
CA TYR A 656 35.74 -12.24 -24.62
C TYR A 656 34.69 -12.89 -23.72
N TYR A 657 35.17 -13.54 -22.66
CA TYR A 657 34.35 -14.08 -21.58
C TYR A 657 34.77 -13.41 -20.27
N THR A 658 33.81 -12.76 -19.62
CA THR A 658 33.98 -12.18 -18.28
C THR A 658 33.10 -12.91 -17.28
N ILE A 659 33.65 -13.19 -16.10
CA ILE A 659 32.91 -13.84 -15.01
C ILE A 659 33.32 -13.26 -13.66
N GLY A 660 32.34 -12.85 -12.85
CA GLY A 660 32.56 -12.39 -11.49
C GLY A 660 31.58 -12.98 -10.50
N GLY A 661 32.01 -13.17 -9.25
CA GLY A 661 31.14 -13.66 -8.18
C GLY A 661 29.95 -12.73 -7.89
N VAL A 662 30.10 -11.42 -8.13
CA VAL A 662 29.04 -10.41 -7.91
C VAL A 662 28.61 -9.76 -9.22
N ILE A 663 29.55 -9.21 -9.98
CA ILE A 663 29.31 -8.49 -11.24
C ILE A 663 30.08 -9.18 -12.36
N GLY A 664 29.45 -9.49 -13.49
CA GLY A 664 30.17 -10.10 -14.61
C GLY A 664 31.17 -9.14 -15.23
N SER A 665 30.70 -7.95 -15.63
CA SER A 665 31.56 -6.88 -16.12
C SER A 665 30.89 -5.52 -16.05
N MET A 666 31.68 -4.45 -16.22
CA MET A 666 31.15 -3.10 -16.22
C MET A 666 31.86 -2.12 -17.14
N LYS A 667 31.14 -1.09 -17.56
CA LYS A 667 31.62 0.01 -18.39
C LYS A 667 30.97 1.32 -17.96
N ASN A 668 31.77 2.30 -17.54
CA ASN A 668 31.26 3.60 -17.06
C ASN A 668 30.18 3.44 -15.98
N ALA A 669 30.38 2.54 -15.02
CA ALA A 669 29.47 2.41 -13.89
C ALA A 669 29.43 3.73 -13.09
N VAL A 670 28.25 4.06 -12.52
CA VAL A 670 28.04 5.32 -11.82
C VAL A 670 28.43 5.17 -10.35
N HIS A 671 27.75 4.28 -9.61
CA HIS A 671 28.08 3.95 -8.22
C HIS A 671 28.09 2.44 -7.98
N ILE A 672 29.20 1.93 -7.44
CA ILE A 672 29.38 0.51 -7.07
C ILE A 672 29.91 0.45 -5.64
N SER A 673 29.02 0.24 -4.67
CA SER A 673 29.36 0.33 -3.24
C SER A 673 28.54 -0.61 -2.37
N ASN A 674 29.09 -1.01 -1.24
CA ASN A 674 28.43 -1.83 -0.22
C ASN A 674 27.88 -3.17 -0.76
N ASN A 675 28.51 -3.73 -1.80
CA ASN A 675 28.11 -5.04 -2.33
C ASN A 675 28.98 -6.15 -1.77
N GLU A 676 28.39 -7.32 -1.56
CA GLU A 676 29.01 -8.46 -0.91
C GLU A 676 28.79 -9.76 -1.69
N GLY A 677 29.90 -10.45 -2.01
CA GLY A 677 29.87 -11.81 -2.56
C GLY A 677 30.27 -12.84 -1.52
N TRP A 678 29.36 -13.73 -1.14
CA TRP A 678 29.57 -14.72 -0.07
C TRP A 678 29.80 -16.14 -0.58
N ASP A 679 29.43 -16.44 -1.82
CA ASP A 679 29.83 -17.71 -2.44
C ASP A 679 31.35 -17.69 -2.68
N LYS A 680 32.07 -18.73 -2.25
CA LYS A 680 33.54 -18.83 -2.33
C LYS A 680 34.01 -19.04 -3.77
N PHE A 681 33.82 -18.02 -4.60
CA PHE A 681 34.03 -18.08 -6.03
C PHE A 681 35.51 -18.28 -6.37
N ASN A 682 35.82 -19.30 -7.17
CA ASN A 682 37.19 -19.60 -7.59
C ASN A 682 37.48 -18.97 -8.96
N ALA A 683 37.97 -17.73 -8.96
CA ALA A 683 38.33 -17.02 -10.18
C ALA A 683 39.56 -17.63 -10.88
N ASP A 684 40.50 -18.22 -10.13
CA ASP A 684 41.72 -18.80 -10.71
C ASP A 684 41.42 -20.03 -11.59
N PHE A 685 40.33 -20.75 -11.32
CA PHE A 685 39.85 -21.82 -12.19
C PHE A 685 39.61 -21.32 -13.63
N TYR A 686 38.99 -20.15 -13.78
CA TYR A 686 38.63 -19.59 -15.08
C TYR A 686 39.81 -18.93 -15.81
N LYS A 687 40.77 -18.36 -15.08
CA LYS A 687 41.97 -17.78 -15.70
C LYS A 687 42.79 -18.81 -16.49
N ALA A 688 42.79 -20.07 -16.06
CA ALA A 688 43.44 -21.16 -16.79
C ALA A 688 42.88 -21.37 -18.22
N TYR A 689 41.67 -20.85 -18.49
CA TYR A 689 40.99 -20.91 -19.77
C TYR A 689 40.97 -19.55 -20.51
N HIS A 690 41.84 -18.62 -20.12
CA HIS A 690 41.95 -17.27 -20.70
C HIS A 690 40.70 -16.38 -20.52
N TYR A 691 39.84 -16.70 -19.55
CA TYR A 691 38.69 -15.85 -19.22
C TYR A 691 39.12 -14.72 -18.28
N HIS A 692 38.42 -13.59 -18.37
CA HIS A 692 38.58 -12.47 -17.44
C HIS A 692 37.74 -12.75 -16.19
N ALA A 693 38.38 -13.21 -15.14
CA ALA A 693 37.71 -13.71 -13.94
C ALA A 693 38.18 -13.01 -12.66
N GLY A 694 37.23 -12.52 -11.87
CA GLY A 694 37.48 -11.91 -10.56
C GLY A 694 36.51 -12.41 -9.49
N THR A 695 36.90 -12.39 -8.22
CA THR A 695 36.01 -12.79 -7.12
C THR A 695 34.82 -11.85 -6.99
N PHE A 696 35.02 -10.55 -7.26
CA PHE A 696 33.96 -9.56 -7.28
C PHE A 696 33.48 -9.25 -8.69
N CYS A 697 34.38 -8.76 -9.56
CA CYS A 697 34.06 -8.34 -10.92
C CYS A 697 34.95 -9.04 -11.96
N GLY A 698 34.36 -9.58 -13.03
CA GLY A 698 35.12 -10.21 -14.12
C GLY A 698 35.94 -9.22 -14.94
N GLY A 699 35.43 -8.02 -15.19
CA GLY A 699 36.16 -6.98 -15.92
C GLY A 699 35.54 -5.58 -15.83
N GLY A 700 36.41 -4.57 -15.81
CA GLY A 700 36.03 -3.17 -15.66
C GLY A 700 36.29 -2.64 -14.24
N GLY A 701 36.72 -1.37 -14.14
CA GLY A 701 37.13 -0.71 -12.89
C GLY A 701 38.54 -1.07 -12.40
N THR A 702 38.90 -0.58 -11.21
CA THR A 702 40.19 -0.86 -10.56
C THR A 702 39.97 -1.57 -9.23
N THR A 703 40.89 -2.46 -8.85
CA THR A 703 40.79 -3.15 -7.55
C THR A 703 40.81 -2.16 -6.39
N THR A 704 41.65 -1.13 -6.47
CA THR A 704 41.83 -0.12 -5.42
C THR A 704 40.54 0.64 -5.13
N ASP A 705 39.75 0.96 -6.15
CA ASP A 705 38.52 1.74 -5.96
C ASP A 705 37.38 0.85 -5.47
N LEU A 706 37.21 -0.33 -6.05
CA LEU A 706 36.08 -1.20 -5.70
C LEU A 706 36.22 -1.81 -4.30
N LYS A 707 37.44 -2.15 -3.85
CA LYS A 707 37.65 -2.74 -2.51
C LYS A 707 37.41 -1.78 -1.34
N LYS A 708 37.23 -0.48 -1.58
CA LYS A 708 36.97 0.49 -0.50
C LYS A 708 35.65 0.19 0.22
N GLU A 709 34.65 -0.20 -0.54
CA GLU A 709 33.27 -0.33 -0.07
C GLU A 709 32.63 -1.68 -0.45
N ASN A 710 33.34 -2.57 -1.15
CA ASN A 710 32.78 -3.85 -1.58
C ASN A 710 33.65 -5.04 -1.12
N THR A 711 33.01 -6.18 -0.89
CA THR A 711 33.66 -7.41 -0.44
C THR A 711 33.27 -8.61 -1.32
N ALA A 712 34.15 -9.60 -1.42
CA ALA A 712 33.86 -10.87 -2.07
C ALA A 712 34.78 -11.97 -1.52
N GLU A 713 34.20 -13.09 -1.11
CA GLU A 713 34.91 -14.30 -0.73
C GLU A 713 35.41 -15.08 -1.95
N GLY A 714 36.35 -16.01 -1.73
CA GLY A 714 36.86 -16.91 -2.75
C GLY A 714 38.36 -16.78 -3.03
N THR A 715 38.80 -17.31 -4.17
CA THR A 715 40.21 -17.40 -4.56
C THR A 715 40.47 -16.72 -5.90
N GLY A 716 41.58 -15.97 -5.99
CA GLY A 716 42.04 -15.30 -7.20
C GLY A 716 42.06 -13.78 -7.09
N ALA A 717 41.99 -13.10 -8.23
CA ALA A 717 42.01 -11.64 -8.27
C ALA A 717 40.63 -11.09 -7.90
N PHE A 718 40.55 -9.91 -7.29
CA PHE A 718 39.26 -9.28 -6.97
C PHE A 718 38.55 -8.77 -8.22
N VAL A 719 39.31 -8.16 -9.12
CA VAL A 719 38.90 -7.78 -10.47
C VAL A 719 39.70 -8.60 -11.48
N GLY A 720 39.01 -9.21 -12.46
CA GLY A 720 39.67 -10.05 -13.46
C GLY A 720 40.49 -9.28 -14.49
N THR A 721 40.00 -8.13 -14.93
CA THR A 721 40.70 -7.19 -15.82
C THR A 721 40.50 -5.76 -15.36
N GLU A 722 41.59 -5.10 -15.01
CA GLU A 722 41.55 -3.69 -14.60
C GLU A 722 41.47 -2.75 -15.81
N ASN A 723 40.66 -1.70 -15.68
CA ASN A 723 40.76 -0.56 -16.60
C ASN A 723 42.06 0.19 -16.27
N LYS A 724 43.05 0.10 -17.17
CA LYS A 724 44.19 1.01 -17.12
C LYS A 724 43.67 2.38 -17.55
N ASN A 725 43.59 3.32 -16.60
CA ASN A 725 43.29 4.72 -16.90
C ASN A 725 44.21 5.27 -17.99
#